data_AF-A0A2U2ZR95-F1
#
_entry.id   AF-A0A2U2ZR95-F1
#
_cell.length_a   1.000
_cell.length_b   1.000
_cell.length_c   1.000
_cell.angle_alpha   90.00
_cell.angle_beta   90.00
_cell.angle_gamma   90.00
#
_symmetry.space_group_name_H-M   'P 1'
#
loop_
_entity.id
_entity.type
_entity.pdbx_description
1 polymer ?
#
loop_
_entity_poly.entity_id
_entity_poly.type
_entity_poly.pdbx_seq_one_letter_code
_entity_poly.pdbx_strand_id
1 'polypeptide(L)'
;MSERTGPRRRRRLGSIRLSLILLALVPGVTLAAMWGVTTTQMFSEGLRLRAQTELSRSTGAMGTEATLALQGERARSAAWLARVPGSRAALDRQRAETDRAVAKLVGRAEEIQRAPDRVAERLYSVVASLGSLEYYRDQVDDPADIPAEQVLDQYTSIVDGQIHAFQELSQVDDGDLTSQAGPLVALEHAAELTSQEDAQLTLAWPSGHLDEQARTQFVQLVNTRRWLVKDQILPALTGDTKTETERILASEEWQTLLSVEDQVLAARPTDGTGRVALPDLRKQWTAALDKVSARYAVLIRQQTSGLLTRSADKADGLLLTAASLSAGGLVALLLCVGMSWRITRSLSRRLRGLRVATLSLAQERLPDVVARLDRGEKVDVDRAAPELDYGSDELGAVARAFNTAQRTAVETAVELADTRRGFQKVILGIARQSQNLVNLQLSRLDTLERRHQDPDVLAGLYELDSTASQLRRYEENLVIISGGQPRRSWTEPVALVDILRSAVGEVAEYQRVEVHTDEELSLAPPAVADVIHLLAELIENATLYSPAPSPVGVRAALVAKGLAVEIEDRGLGMPEEDYASFNAQLAEDPKFDVVALADDLRLGMFVVAKLADRHGITVTLRSSPYGGTTAIVLVPHEILVREEDAEPAEAVDAEPRTTLPPPEPRTALPPKEPREPAPTEAPVAGLSPLPRRVPQTSLAVELREEAPPVADDDPDGFTAEHAASSLAGFQRGTLRARDAVESAPTPASHTDRS
;
A
#
# COMPACT_ATOMS: atom_id res chain seq x y z
N MET A 1 16.43 -31.29 -37.22
CA MET A 1 16.99 -30.40 -36.18
C MET A 1 15.81 -29.82 -35.42
N SER A 2 15.74 -30.09 -34.12
CA SER A 2 14.63 -29.74 -33.23
C SER A 2 15.08 -28.58 -32.35
N GLU A 3 14.48 -27.40 -32.50
CA GLU A 3 14.70 -26.28 -31.59
C GLU A 3 13.71 -26.37 -30.43
N ARG A 4 14.23 -26.73 -29.25
CA ARG A 4 13.54 -26.68 -27.98
C ARG A 4 13.42 -25.22 -27.53
N THR A 5 12.20 -24.71 -27.47
CA THR A 5 11.85 -23.47 -26.78
C THR A 5 11.99 -23.67 -25.26
N GLY A 6 12.96 -22.98 -24.65
CA GLY A 6 13.13 -22.97 -23.20
C GLY A 6 12.05 -22.13 -22.48
N PRO A 7 11.64 -22.49 -21.25
CA PRO A 7 10.62 -21.76 -20.52
C PRO A 7 11.17 -20.42 -20.01
N ARG A 8 10.46 -19.33 -20.34
CA ARG A 8 10.69 -17.97 -19.81
C ARG A 8 10.59 -17.99 -18.28
N ARG A 9 11.71 -17.78 -17.58
CA ARG A 9 11.75 -17.52 -16.14
C ARG A 9 10.89 -16.29 -15.82
N ARG A 10 9.69 -16.49 -15.28
CA ARG A 10 8.94 -15.42 -14.58
C ARG A 10 9.82 -14.95 -13.42
N ARG A 11 10.36 -13.73 -13.52
CA ARG A 11 11.00 -13.03 -12.40
C ARG A 11 9.95 -12.94 -11.29
N ARG A 12 10.09 -13.79 -10.26
CA ARG A 12 9.30 -13.68 -9.04
C ARG A 12 9.63 -12.31 -8.44
N LEU A 13 8.66 -11.40 -8.46
CA LEU A 13 8.72 -10.18 -7.66
C LEU A 13 9.02 -10.63 -6.23
N GLY A 14 10.05 -10.04 -5.63
CA GLY A 14 10.50 -10.36 -4.27
C GLY A 14 9.40 -10.12 -3.23
N SER A 15 9.76 -10.25 -1.95
CA SER A 15 8.89 -10.20 -0.77
C SER A 15 7.57 -9.40 -0.95
N ILE A 16 6.45 -9.91 -0.42
CA ILE A 16 5.11 -9.28 -0.49
C ILE A 16 5.13 -7.76 -0.22
N ARG A 17 6.06 -7.29 0.63
CA ARG A 17 6.29 -5.86 0.89
C ARG A 17 6.68 -5.07 -0.36
N LEU A 18 7.62 -5.59 -1.16
CA LEU A 18 8.06 -4.94 -2.40
C LEU A 18 6.88 -4.82 -3.37
N SER A 19 6.08 -5.89 -3.52
CA SER A 19 4.91 -5.89 -4.41
C SER A 19 3.87 -4.85 -3.98
N LEU A 20 3.57 -4.73 -2.68
CA LEU A 20 2.63 -3.74 -2.17
C LEU A 20 3.15 -2.30 -2.34
N ILE A 21 4.45 -2.08 -2.10
CA ILE A 21 5.07 -0.76 -2.33
C ILE A 21 5.05 -0.40 -3.81
N LEU A 22 5.36 -1.33 -4.71
CA LEU A 22 5.34 -1.08 -6.15
C LEU A 22 3.93 -0.74 -6.66
N LEU A 23 2.91 -1.45 -6.15
CA LEU A 23 1.51 -1.20 -6.48
C LEU A 23 1.05 0.21 -6.06
N ALA A 24 1.61 0.75 -4.98
CA ALA A 24 1.37 2.11 -4.51
C ALA A 24 2.21 3.17 -5.24
N LEU A 25 3.48 2.86 -5.47
CA LEU A 25 4.48 3.80 -5.99
C LEU A 25 4.23 4.14 -7.45
N VAL A 26 3.95 3.12 -8.28
CA VAL A 26 3.82 3.33 -9.74
C VAL A 26 2.70 4.32 -10.07
N PRO A 27 1.44 4.14 -9.59
CA PRO A 27 0.38 5.12 -9.83
C PRO A 27 0.68 6.50 -9.22
N GLY A 28 1.31 6.53 -8.04
CA GLY A 28 1.69 7.78 -7.38
C GLY A 28 2.71 8.60 -8.17
N VAL A 29 3.73 7.95 -8.72
CA VAL A 29 4.74 8.59 -9.56
C VAL A 29 4.14 9.05 -10.88
N THR A 30 3.27 8.25 -11.53
CA THR A 30 2.61 8.68 -12.77
C THR A 30 1.67 9.85 -12.55
N LEU A 31 0.90 9.86 -11.47
CA LEU A 31 0.03 11.00 -11.11
C LEU A 31 0.85 12.25 -10.79
N ALA A 32 1.96 12.11 -10.07
CA ALA A 32 2.86 13.22 -9.77
C ALA A 32 3.51 13.79 -11.05
N ALA A 33 3.93 12.92 -11.97
CA ALA A 33 4.50 13.33 -13.26
C ALA A 33 3.44 14.05 -14.12
N MET A 34 2.23 13.49 -14.22
CA MET A 34 1.14 14.11 -14.97
C MET A 34 0.75 15.48 -14.39
N TRP A 35 0.60 15.56 -13.06
CA TRP A 35 0.35 16.82 -12.36
C TRP A 35 1.47 17.84 -12.59
N GLY A 36 2.74 17.41 -12.50
CA GLY A 36 3.88 18.28 -12.76
C GLY A 36 3.89 18.85 -14.18
N VAL A 37 3.61 18.02 -15.19
CA VAL A 37 3.53 18.45 -16.59
C VAL A 37 2.38 19.43 -16.80
N THR A 38 1.17 19.11 -16.35
CA THR A 38 0.00 19.97 -16.55
C THR A 38 0.11 21.30 -15.81
N THR A 39 0.60 21.29 -14.56
CA THR A 39 0.89 22.51 -13.80
C THR A 39 1.93 23.37 -14.52
N THR A 40 3.03 22.77 -14.99
CA THR A 40 4.08 23.51 -15.71
C THR A 40 3.53 24.14 -16.99
N GLN A 41 2.75 23.38 -17.77
CA GLN A 41 2.11 23.89 -18.99
C GLN A 41 1.19 25.08 -18.70
N MET A 42 0.23 24.94 -17.78
CA MET A 42 -0.71 26.01 -17.45
C MET A 42 -0.02 27.28 -16.93
N PHE A 43 0.99 27.15 -16.06
CA PHE A 43 1.75 28.30 -15.58
C PHE A 43 2.60 28.93 -16.69
N SER A 44 3.23 28.12 -17.54
CA SER A 44 4.03 28.62 -18.65
C SER A 44 3.19 29.41 -19.66
N GLU A 45 1.96 28.96 -19.92
CA GLU A 45 1.01 29.63 -20.80
C GLU A 45 0.58 30.98 -20.21
N GLY A 46 0.18 31.01 -18.94
CA GLY A 46 -0.19 32.25 -18.25
C GLY A 46 0.98 33.25 -18.15
N LEU A 47 2.19 32.78 -17.85
CA LEU A 47 3.40 33.63 -17.79
C LEU A 47 3.80 34.16 -19.17
N ARG A 48 3.71 33.33 -20.21
CA ARG A 48 4.02 33.74 -21.58
C ARG A 48 3.01 34.77 -22.07
N LEU A 49 1.71 34.56 -21.83
CA LEU A 49 0.68 35.53 -22.16
C LEU A 49 0.92 36.84 -21.41
N ARG A 50 1.20 36.80 -20.10
CA ARG A 50 1.50 37.99 -19.30
C ARG A 50 2.71 38.77 -19.81
N ALA A 51 3.81 38.10 -20.13
CA ALA A 51 5.01 38.73 -20.69
C ALA A 51 4.73 39.37 -22.06
N GLN A 52 3.97 38.68 -22.92
CA GLN A 52 3.56 39.23 -24.21
C GLN A 52 2.62 40.43 -24.02
N THR A 53 1.65 40.36 -23.10
CA THR A 53 0.75 41.49 -22.80
C THR A 53 1.50 42.69 -22.25
N GLU A 54 2.50 42.49 -21.39
CA GLU A 54 3.31 43.58 -20.84
C GLU A 54 4.13 44.27 -21.94
N LEU A 55 4.70 43.48 -22.86
CA LEU A 55 5.31 44.01 -24.07
C LEU A 55 4.27 44.74 -24.94
N SER A 56 3.10 44.16 -25.19
CA SER A 56 2.05 44.80 -25.98
C SER A 56 1.55 46.09 -25.35
N ARG A 57 1.50 46.18 -24.02
CA ARG A 57 1.09 47.37 -23.29
C ARG A 57 2.12 48.48 -23.37
N SER A 58 3.40 48.11 -23.24
CA SER A 58 4.52 49.05 -23.32
C SER A 58 4.78 49.51 -24.75
N THR A 59 4.59 48.67 -25.77
CA THR A 59 4.94 49.01 -27.16
C THR A 59 3.73 49.31 -28.04
N GLY A 60 2.61 48.61 -27.88
CA GLY A 60 1.41 48.78 -28.71
C GLY A 60 0.75 50.14 -28.53
N ALA A 61 0.47 50.54 -27.28
CA ALA A 61 -0.12 51.86 -27.01
C ALA A 61 0.82 53.01 -27.43
N MET A 62 2.13 52.85 -27.23
CA MET A 62 3.14 53.84 -27.67
C MET A 62 3.27 53.88 -29.19
N GLY A 63 3.16 52.72 -29.85
CA GLY A 63 3.13 52.58 -31.30
C GLY A 63 1.93 53.27 -31.91
N THR A 64 0.73 53.06 -31.37
CA THR A 64 -0.49 53.79 -31.79
C THR A 64 -0.34 55.30 -31.58
N GLU A 65 0.25 55.76 -30.47
CA GLU A 65 0.56 57.19 -30.26
C GLU A 65 1.53 57.73 -31.33
N ALA A 66 2.59 56.98 -31.66
CA ALA A 66 3.56 57.34 -32.68
C ALA A 66 2.92 57.39 -34.08
N THR A 67 2.09 56.41 -34.43
CA THR A 67 1.33 56.37 -35.69
C THR A 67 0.47 57.61 -35.86
N LEU A 68 -0.36 57.95 -34.86
CA LEU A 68 -1.23 59.13 -34.92
C LEU A 68 -0.42 60.44 -35.02
N ALA A 69 0.73 60.52 -34.35
CA ALA A 69 1.60 61.69 -34.42
C ALA A 69 2.27 61.84 -35.80
N LEU A 70 2.73 60.73 -36.40
CA LEU A 70 3.31 60.69 -37.75
C LEU A 70 2.29 61.07 -38.82
N GLN A 71 1.05 60.58 -38.72
CA GLN A 71 -0.05 60.99 -39.59
C GLN A 71 -0.28 62.51 -39.52
N GLY A 72 -0.30 63.06 -38.30
CA GLY A 72 -0.42 64.49 -38.07
C GLY A 72 0.75 65.30 -38.62
N GLU A 73 1.98 64.76 -38.56
CA GLU A 73 3.18 65.38 -39.13
C GLU A 73 3.16 65.35 -40.65
N ARG A 74 2.75 64.23 -41.26
CA ARG A 74 2.58 64.11 -42.72
C ARG A 74 1.58 65.16 -43.23
N ALA A 75 0.42 65.30 -42.57
CA ALA A 75 -0.60 66.28 -42.96
C ALA A 75 -0.07 67.73 -42.91
N ARG A 76 0.70 68.08 -41.87
CA ARG A 76 1.30 69.43 -41.75
C ARG A 76 2.49 69.63 -42.68
N SER A 77 3.22 68.57 -43.02
CA SER A 77 4.28 68.58 -44.04
C SER A 77 3.68 68.82 -45.41
N ALA A 78 2.54 68.19 -45.73
CA ALA A 78 1.77 68.47 -46.95
C ALA A 78 1.35 69.95 -47.00
N ALA A 79 0.83 70.51 -45.91
CA ALA A 79 0.46 71.92 -45.83
C ALA A 79 1.66 72.88 -46.01
N TRP A 80 2.84 72.50 -45.52
CA TRP A 80 4.07 73.26 -45.72
C TRP A 80 4.54 73.22 -47.18
N LEU A 81 4.61 72.04 -47.79
CA LEU A 81 4.96 71.86 -49.20
C LEU A 81 3.97 72.56 -50.14
N ALA A 82 2.69 72.57 -49.78
CA ALA A 82 1.61 73.31 -50.43
C ALA A 82 1.66 74.85 -50.21
N ARG A 83 2.66 75.35 -49.46
CA ARG A 83 2.87 76.77 -49.14
C ARG A 83 1.66 77.44 -48.48
N VAL A 84 0.96 76.70 -47.62
CA VAL A 84 -0.19 77.21 -46.89
C VAL A 84 0.27 78.26 -45.86
N PRO A 85 -0.39 79.43 -45.74
CA PRO A 85 -0.01 80.44 -44.75
C PRO A 85 -0.02 79.90 -43.31
N GLY A 86 1.05 80.16 -42.54
CA GLY A 86 1.16 79.73 -41.15
C GLY A 86 1.48 78.24 -40.92
N SER A 87 1.66 77.46 -41.99
CA SER A 87 1.94 76.02 -41.91
C SER A 87 3.23 75.68 -41.16
N ARG A 88 4.29 76.49 -41.27
CA ARG A 88 5.58 76.22 -40.60
C ARG A 88 5.45 76.08 -39.08
N ALA A 89 4.83 77.06 -38.42
CA ALA A 89 4.65 77.03 -36.97
C ALA A 89 3.71 75.91 -36.50
N ALA A 90 2.81 75.43 -37.37
CA ALA A 90 2.01 74.24 -37.09
C ALA A 90 2.83 72.95 -37.23
N LEU A 91 3.66 72.86 -38.28
CA LEU A 91 4.57 71.74 -38.53
C LEU A 91 5.60 71.59 -37.39
N ASP A 92 6.26 72.66 -36.98
CA ASP A 92 7.26 72.60 -35.90
C ASP A 92 6.65 72.13 -34.57
N ARG A 93 5.42 72.58 -34.25
CA ARG A 93 4.69 72.09 -33.06
C ARG A 93 4.38 70.61 -33.15
N GLN A 94 3.94 70.14 -34.32
CA GLN A 94 3.64 68.72 -34.51
C GLN A 94 4.89 67.86 -34.47
N ARG A 95 6.01 68.29 -35.08
CA ARG A 95 7.30 67.58 -35.00
C ARG A 95 7.71 67.35 -33.55
N ALA A 96 7.56 68.36 -32.69
CA ALA A 96 7.81 68.22 -31.25
C ALA A 96 6.86 67.22 -30.55
N GLU A 97 5.63 67.05 -31.03
CA GLU A 97 4.71 66.01 -30.54
C GLU A 97 5.12 64.61 -31.05
N THR A 98 5.47 64.50 -32.33
CA THR A 98 5.99 63.26 -32.94
C THR A 98 7.26 62.81 -32.25
N ASP A 99 8.22 63.70 -31.99
CA ASP A 99 9.48 63.37 -31.33
C ASP A 99 9.26 62.77 -29.94
N ARG A 100 8.31 63.33 -29.16
CA ARG A 100 7.95 62.77 -27.85
C ARG A 100 7.33 61.37 -27.98
N ALA A 101 6.46 61.16 -28.96
CA ALA A 101 5.82 59.86 -29.17
C ALA A 101 6.82 58.80 -29.66
N VAL A 102 7.66 59.16 -30.64
CA VAL A 102 8.73 58.31 -31.18
C VAL A 102 9.77 57.98 -30.11
N ALA A 103 10.21 58.96 -29.31
CA ALA A 103 11.18 58.72 -28.24
C ALA A 103 10.67 57.73 -27.18
N LYS A 104 9.36 57.74 -26.85
CA LYS A 104 8.76 56.73 -25.96
C LYS A 104 8.89 55.32 -26.53
N LEU A 105 8.58 55.15 -27.82
CA LEU A 105 8.64 53.84 -28.49
C LEU A 105 10.09 53.35 -28.64
N VAL A 106 10.99 54.21 -29.14
CA VAL A 106 12.41 53.88 -29.32
C VAL A 106 13.10 53.59 -27.98
N GLY A 107 12.68 54.27 -26.90
CA GLY A 107 13.17 54.00 -25.54
C GLY A 107 12.87 52.59 -25.02
N ARG A 108 12.04 51.80 -25.71
CA ARG A 108 11.71 50.42 -25.39
C ARG A 108 12.45 49.39 -26.24
N ALA A 109 13.49 49.80 -26.97
CA ALA A 109 14.26 48.92 -27.86
C ALA A 109 14.78 47.63 -27.18
N GLU A 110 15.22 47.70 -25.91
CA GLU A 110 15.66 46.50 -25.19
C GLU A 110 14.52 45.51 -24.89
N GLU A 111 13.33 46.01 -24.55
CA GLU A 111 12.14 45.18 -24.31
C GLU A 111 11.68 44.52 -25.62
N ILE A 112 11.73 45.27 -26.73
CA ILE A 112 11.46 44.77 -28.09
C ILE A 112 12.42 43.63 -28.47
N GLN A 113 13.72 43.76 -28.16
CA GLN A 113 14.71 42.70 -28.47
C GLN A 113 14.49 41.41 -27.67
N ARG A 114 13.83 41.47 -26.51
CA ARG A 114 13.49 40.29 -25.70
C ARG A 114 12.16 39.64 -26.10
N ALA A 115 11.45 40.22 -27.08
CA ALA A 115 10.19 39.69 -27.60
C ALA A 115 10.41 38.41 -28.41
N PRO A 116 9.35 37.61 -28.68
CA PRO A 116 9.42 36.54 -29.66
C PRO A 116 9.90 37.04 -31.03
N ASP A 117 10.70 36.24 -31.73
CA ASP A 117 11.36 36.64 -33.00
C ASP A 117 10.40 37.32 -34.00
N ARG A 118 9.21 36.73 -34.19
CA ARG A 118 8.17 37.28 -35.09
C ARG A 118 7.76 38.72 -34.76
N VAL A 119 7.76 39.09 -33.48
CA VAL A 119 7.37 40.43 -32.98
C VAL A 119 8.60 41.34 -32.98
N ALA A 120 9.74 40.82 -32.50
CA ALA A 120 11.00 41.56 -32.42
C ALA A 120 11.45 42.05 -33.80
N GLU A 121 11.44 41.20 -34.82
CA GLU A 121 11.84 41.57 -36.19
C GLU A 121 10.99 42.71 -36.76
N ARG A 122 9.67 42.65 -36.55
CA ARG A 122 8.73 43.67 -37.06
C ARG A 122 8.89 45.01 -36.35
N LEU A 123 8.90 45.01 -35.02
CA LEU A 123 9.07 46.24 -34.23
C LEU A 123 10.48 46.84 -34.44
N TYR A 124 11.51 46.02 -34.62
CA TYR A 124 12.84 46.49 -34.96
C TYR A 124 12.86 47.22 -36.31
N SER A 125 12.18 46.67 -37.34
CA SER A 125 12.03 47.35 -38.63
C SER A 125 11.37 48.72 -38.48
N VAL A 126 10.34 48.85 -37.65
CA VAL A 126 9.68 50.13 -37.38
C VAL A 126 10.64 51.13 -36.72
N VAL A 127 11.34 50.69 -35.67
CA VAL A 127 12.34 51.52 -34.96
C VAL A 127 13.47 51.95 -35.90
N ALA A 128 13.93 51.07 -36.79
CA ALA A 128 14.95 51.40 -37.78
C ALA A 128 14.45 52.46 -38.79
N SER A 129 13.21 52.33 -39.29
CA SER A 129 12.62 53.31 -40.20
C SER A 129 12.40 54.67 -39.52
N LEU A 130 12.04 54.69 -38.23
CA LEU A 130 11.95 55.92 -37.43
C LEU A 130 13.31 56.63 -37.28
N GLY A 131 14.42 55.89 -37.31
CA GLY A 131 15.76 56.46 -37.33
C GLY A 131 16.07 57.30 -38.58
N SER A 132 15.30 57.14 -39.65
CA SER A 132 15.42 57.92 -40.90
C SER A 132 14.49 59.14 -40.93
N LEU A 133 13.71 59.40 -39.88
CA LEU A 133 12.71 60.47 -39.86
C LEU A 133 13.32 61.86 -40.08
N GLU A 134 14.48 62.14 -39.48
CA GLU A 134 15.14 63.44 -39.65
C GLU A 134 15.59 63.67 -41.09
N TYR A 135 16.09 62.63 -41.76
CA TYR A 135 16.43 62.68 -43.18
C TYR A 135 15.20 62.99 -44.05
N TYR A 136 14.03 62.45 -43.72
CA TYR A 136 12.79 62.78 -44.44
C TYR A 136 12.30 64.20 -44.15
N ARG A 137 12.49 64.69 -42.92
CA ARG A 137 12.17 66.09 -42.55
C ARG A 137 13.03 67.08 -43.30
N ASP A 138 14.30 66.77 -43.54
CA ASP A 138 15.19 67.60 -44.35
C ASP A 138 14.66 67.71 -45.80
N GLN A 139 14.13 66.63 -46.38
CA GLN A 139 13.51 66.67 -47.71
C GLN A 139 12.21 67.49 -47.76
N VAL A 140 11.50 67.63 -46.63
CA VAL A 140 10.32 68.51 -46.50
C VAL A 140 10.73 69.98 -46.35
N ASP A 141 11.83 70.22 -45.63
CA ASP A 141 12.30 71.58 -45.31
C ASP A 141 13.08 72.20 -46.48
N ASP A 142 13.88 71.41 -47.17
CA ASP A 142 14.63 71.77 -48.38
C ASP A 142 14.31 70.78 -49.53
N PRO A 143 13.13 70.92 -50.16
CA PRO A 143 12.70 70.01 -51.22
C PRO A 143 13.59 70.14 -52.46
N ALA A 144 14.28 69.05 -52.80
CA ALA A 144 14.99 68.86 -54.06
C ALA A 144 14.01 68.62 -55.24
N ASP A 145 14.48 68.13 -56.39
CA ASP A 145 13.65 67.75 -57.55
C ASP A 145 12.77 66.50 -57.31
N ILE A 146 12.46 66.15 -56.05
CA ILE A 146 11.62 65.02 -55.67
C ILE A 146 10.16 65.51 -55.54
N PRO A 147 9.17 64.84 -56.16
CA PRO A 147 7.76 65.17 -55.98
C PRO A 147 7.33 65.16 -54.51
N ALA A 148 6.49 66.12 -54.11
CA ALA A 148 6.02 66.24 -52.74
C ALA A 148 5.31 64.97 -52.24
N GLU A 149 4.56 64.31 -53.12
CA GLU A 149 3.89 63.04 -52.85
C GLU A 149 4.89 61.95 -52.44
N GLN A 150 6.02 61.86 -53.16
CA GLN A 150 7.05 60.86 -52.91
C GLN A 150 7.80 61.09 -51.60
N VAL A 151 7.93 62.34 -51.17
CA VAL A 151 8.48 62.68 -49.84
C VAL A 151 7.51 62.23 -48.74
N LEU A 152 6.21 62.44 -48.93
CA LEU A 152 5.20 62.04 -47.95
C LEU A 152 4.98 60.51 -47.90
N ASP A 153 5.26 59.77 -48.97
CA ASP A 153 5.21 58.30 -49.00
C ASP A 153 6.15 57.65 -47.97
N GLN A 154 7.24 58.33 -47.60
CA GLN A 154 8.15 57.83 -46.56
C GLN A 154 7.47 57.77 -45.18
N TYR A 155 6.62 58.75 -44.87
CA TYR A 155 5.79 58.73 -43.67
C TYR A 155 4.78 57.59 -43.73
N THR A 156 4.15 57.39 -44.90
CA THR A 156 3.21 56.28 -45.13
C THR A 156 3.88 54.92 -44.87
N SER A 157 5.09 54.71 -45.38
CA SER A 157 5.83 53.45 -45.18
C SER A 157 6.13 53.16 -43.71
N ILE A 158 6.48 54.18 -42.91
CA ILE A 158 6.69 54.03 -41.46
C ILE A 158 5.36 53.66 -40.78
N VAL A 159 4.27 54.34 -41.11
CA VAL A 159 2.95 54.11 -40.52
C VAL A 159 2.44 52.70 -40.85
N ASP A 160 2.51 52.28 -42.12
CA ASP A 160 2.09 50.94 -42.54
C ASP A 160 2.92 49.85 -41.85
N GLY A 161 4.24 50.05 -41.75
CA GLY A 161 5.13 49.17 -41.00
C GLY A 161 4.69 49.01 -39.54
N GLN A 162 4.25 50.10 -38.92
CA GLN A 162 3.77 50.06 -37.54
C GLN A 162 2.39 49.41 -37.40
N ILE A 163 1.44 49.66 -38.30
CA ILE A 163 0.13 48.98 -38.26
C ILE A 163 0.32 47.46 -38.40
N HIS A 164 1.22 47.02 -39.29
CA HIS A 164 1.58 45.61 -39.42
C HIS A 164 2.28 45.04 -38.17
N ALA A 165 3.18 45.81 -37.55
CA ALA A 165 3.82 45.39 -36.30
C ALA A 165 2.78 45.27 -35.16
N PHE A 166 1.79 46.17 -35.10
CA PHE A 166 0.68 46.09 -34.14
C PHE A 166 -0.22 44.87 -34.39
N GLN A 167 -0.51 44.54 -35.64
CA GLN A 167 -1.23 43.33 -36.02
C GLN A 167 -0.51 42.06 -35.53
N GLU A 168 0.80 41.96 -35.75
CA GLU A 168 1.60 40.82 -35.26
C GLU A 168 1.66 40.77 -33.73
N LEU A 169 1.82 41.91 -33.08
CA LEU A 169 1.85 42.05 -31.62
C LEU A 169 0.53 41.60 -30.97
N SER A 170 -0.57 41.80 -31.68
CA SER A 170 -1.93 41.48 -31.22
C SER A 170 -2.39 40.06 -31.58
N GLN A 171 -1.65 39.31 -32.40
CA GLN A 171 -1.81 37.87 -32.53
C GLN A 171 -1.26 37.20 -31.26
N VAL A 172 -2.16 36.74 -30.39
CA VAL A 172 -1.83 36.01 -29.16
C VAL A 172 -2.38 34.59 -29.26
N ASP A 173 -1.85 33.67 -28.45
CA ASP A 173 -2.34 32.28 -28.35
C ASP A 173 -3.73 32.20 -27.63
N ASP A 174 -4.61 33.19 -27.86
CA ASP A 174 -6.00 33.25 -27.43
C ASP A 174 -6.86 33.74 -28.61
N GLY A 175 -7.81 32.92 -29.03
CA GLY A 175 -8.63 33.18 -30.21
C GLY A 175 -9.61 34.35 -30.03
N ASP A 176 -10.08 34.60 -28.81
CA ASP A 176 -11.01 35.69 -28.53
C ASP A 176 -10.28 37.05 -28.60
N LEU A 177 -9.12 37.15 -27.94
CA LEU A 177 -8.28 38.35 -28.00
C LEU A 177 -7.81 38.65 -29.43
N THR A 178 -7.39 37.63 -30.18
CA THR A 178 -6.97 37.80 -31.59
C THR A 178 -8.14 38.26 -32.46
N SER A 179 -9.35 37.71 -32.26
CA SER A 179 -10.53 38.13 -33.00
C SER A 179 -10.94 39.59 -32.72
N GLN A 180 -10.71 40.06 -31.50
CA GLN A 180 -11.02 41.44 -31.09
C GLN A 180 -10.00 42.46 -31.60
N ALA A 181 -8.77 42.03 -31.94
CA ALA A 181 -7.73 42.91 -32.50
C ALA A 181 -7.99 43.27 -33.98
N GLY A 182 -8.59 42.36 -34.76
CA GLY A 182 -8.83 42.55 -36.19
C GLY A 182 -9.57 43.85 -36.53
N PRO A 183 -10.73 44.14 -35.91
CA PRO A 183 -11.46 45.39 -36.15
C PRO A 183 -10.66 46.63 -35.77
N LEU A 184 -9.79 46.56 -34.76
CA LEU A 184 -8.92 47.67 -34.37
C LEU A 184 -7.85 47.95 -35.43
N VAL A 185 -7.18 46.91 -35.94
CA VAL A 185 -6.21 47.06 -37.06
C VAL A 185 -6.91 47.66 -38.29
N ALA A 186 -8.14 47.22 -38.59
CA ALA A 186 -8.93 47.78 -39.68
C ALA A 186 -9.30 49.25 -39.44
N LEU A 187 -9.61 49.65 -38.20
CA LEU A 187 -9.84 51.06 -37.83
C LEU A 187 -8.59 51.92 -38.01
N GLU A 188 -7.40 51.40 -37.65
CA GLU A 188 -6.12 52.09 -37.89
C GLU A 188 -5.85 52.28 -39.39
N HIS A 189 -6.09 51.26 -40.21
CA HIS A 189 -5.99 51.39 -41.67
C HIS A 189 -7.00 52.38 -42.26
N ALA A 190 -8.24 52.42 -41.76
CA ALA A 190 -9.23 53.41 -42.22
C ALA A 190 -8.82 54.85 -41.87
N ALA A 191 -8.27 55.07 -40.67
CA ALA A 191 -7.72 56.36 -40.27
C ALA A 191 -6.51 56.75 -41.14
N GLU A 192 -5.65 55.78 -41.47
CA GLU A 192 -4.50 55.96 -42.34
C GLU A 192 -4.90 56.36 -43.77
N LEU A 193 -5.85 55.65 -44.38
CA LEU A 193 -6.38 56.00 -45.70
C LEU A 193 -6.98 57.41 -45.72
N THR A 194 -7.71 57.79 -44.66
CA THR A 194 -8.28 59.15 -44.52
C THR A 194 -7.17 60.20 -44.42
N SER A 195 -6.07 59.90 -43.71
CA SER A 195 -4.92 60.80 -43.60
C SER A 195 -4.15 60.94 -44.92
N GLN A 196 -4.09 59.88 -45.73
CA GLN A 196 -3.49 59.95 -47.08
C GLN A 196 -4.37 60.77 -48.04
N GLU A 197 -5.70 60.60 -47.99
CA GLU A 197 -6.65 61.42 -48.76
C GLU A 197 -6.46 62.92 -48.48
N ASP A 198 -6.29 63.28 -47.21
CA ASP A 198 -6.04 64.67 -46.80
C ASP A 198 -4.72 65.22 -47.34
N ALA A 199 -3.64 64.44 -47.25
CA ALA A 199 -2.33 64.85 -47.76
C ALA A 199 -2.38 65.11 -49.27
N GLN A 200 -3.02 64.20 -50.04
CA GLN A 200 -3.16 64.35 -51.49
C GLN A 200 -3.95 65.61 -51.86
N LEU A 201 -5.12 65.83 -51.25
CA LEU A 201 -5.91 67.00 -51.58
C LEU A 201 -5.24 68.30 -51.10
N THR A 202 -4.57 68.28 -49.94
CA THR A 202 -3.82 69.44 -49.41
C THR A 202 -2.71 69.88 -50.37
N LEU A 203 -2.00 68.94 -50.99
CA LEU A 203 -0.99 69.24 -52.03
C LEU A 203 -1.61 69.79 -53.31
N ALA A 204 -2.81 69.34 -53.68
CA ALA A 204 -3.45 69.71 -54.95
C ALA A 204 -4.26 71.02 -54.90
N TRP A 205 -4.82 71.41 -53.75
CA TRP A 205 -5.66 72.63 -53.65
C TRP A 205 -4.99 73.95 -54.07
N PRO A 206 -3.70 74.20 -53.80
CA PRO A 206 -3.04 75.43 -54.26
C PRO A 206 -3.01 75.59 -55.78
N SER A 207 -2.90 74.48 -56.51
CA SER A 207 -2.92 74.49 -57.99
C SER A 207 -4.34 74.51 -58.54
N GLY A 208 -5.33 74.13 -57.73
CA GLY A 208 -6.74 74.07 -58.10
C GLY A 208 -7.08 72.92 -59.03
N HIS A 209 -6.16 71.98 -59.25
CA HIS A 209 -6.37 70.85 -60.15
C HIS A 209 -5.60 69.59 -59.71
N LEU A 210 -6.20 68.42 -59.92
CA LEU A 210 -5.54 67.12 -59.83
C LEU A 210 -5.09 66.69 -61.22
N ASP A 211 -3.87 66.15 -61.33
CA ASP A 211 -3.46 65.42 -62.52
C ASP A 211 -4.03 63.98 -62.51
N GLU A 212 -3.84 63.26 -63.61
CA GLU A 212 -4.44 61.92 -63.77
C GLU A 212 -3.88 60.89 -62.78
N GLN A 213 -2.60 61.01 -62.39
CA GLN A 213 -1.97 60.10 -61.44
C GLN A 213 -2.52 60.34 -60.03
N ALA A 214 -2.50 61.59 -59.56
CA ALA A 214 -3.02 61.99 -58.26
C ALA A 214 -4.53 61.70 -58.16
N ARG A 215 -5.29 61.92 -59.24
CA ARG A 215 -6.71 61.53 -59.29
C ARG A 215 -6.89 60.02 -59.12
N THR A 216 -6.12 59.21 -59.83
CA THR A 216 -6.22 57.74 -59.74
C THR A 216 -5.93 57.26 -58.32
N GLN A 217 -4.87 57.80 -57.70
CA GLN A 217 -4.52 57.48 -56.32
C GLN A 217 -5.63 57.91 -55.35
N PHE A 218 -6.15 59.13 -55.47
CA PHE A 218 -7.26 59.60 -54.64
C PHE A 218 -8.51 58.71 -54.76
N VAL A 219 -8.88 58.32 -55.99
CA VAL A 219 -10.00 57.40 -56.24
C VAL A 219 -9.77 56.04 -55.58
N GLN A 220 -8.54 55.51 -55.62
CA GLN A 220 -8.20 54.25 -54.97
C GLN A 220 -8.31 54.35 -53.45
N LEU A 221 -7.81 55.42 -52.84
CA LEU A 221 -7.88 55.64 -51.38
C LEU A 221 -9.34 55.70 -50.91
N VAL A 222 -10.16 56.55 -51.54
CA VAL A 222 -11.58 56.73 -51.17
C VAL A 222 -12.36 55.42 -51.29
N ASN A 223 -12.22 54.71 -52.42
CA ASN A 223 -12.95 53.46 -52.63
C ASN A 223 -12.49 52.36 -51.67
N THR A 224 -11.19 52.27 -51.40
CA THR A 224 -10.63 51.30 -50.44
C THR A 224 -11.14 51.56 -49.04
N ARG A 225 -11.13 52.82 -48.59
CA ARG A 225 -11.64 53.19 -47.26
C ARG A 225 -13.14 52.93 -47.15
N ARG A 226 -13.94 53.31 -48.15
CA ARG A 226 -15.39 53.09 -48.13
C ARG A 226 -15.74 51.60 -48.02
N TRP A 227 -15.06 50.75 -48.79
CA TRP A 227 -15.22 49.30 -48.68
C TRP A 227 -14.77 48.77 -47.31
N LEU A 228 -13.59 49.18 -46.83
CA LEU A 228 -13.06 48.74 -45.55
C LEU A 228 -14.01 49.09 -44.39
N VAL A 229 -14.52 50.32 -44.35
CA VAL A 229 -15.46 50.76 -43.31
C VAL A 229 -16.77 50.00 -43.37
N LYS A 230 -17.36 49.87 -44.57
CA LYS A 230 -18.70 49.29 -44.74
C LYS A 230 -18.72 47.77 -44.62
N ASP A 231 -17.76 47.10 -45.28
CA ASP A 231 -17.80 45.66 -45.50
C ASP A 231 -16.87 44.87 -44.56
N GLN A 232 -15.91 45.54 -43.89
CA GLN A 232 -15.01 44.88 -42.93
C GLN A 232 -15.20 45.38 -41.49
N ILE A 233 -15.14 46.69 -41.26
CA ILE A 233 -15.16 47.26 -39.89
C ILE A 233 -16.55 47.13 -39.27
N LEU A 234 -17.59 47.71 -39.89
CA LEU A 234 -18.95 47.71 -39.30
C LEU A 234 -19.52 46.31 -38.99
N PRO A 235 -19.34 45.29 -39.84
CA PRO A 235 -19.83 43.93 -39.55
C PRO A 235 -19.06 43.24 -38.42
N ALA A 236 -17.78 43.55 -38.24
CA ALA A 236 -16.91 42.90 -37.26
C ALA A 236 -16.95 43.55 -35.88
N LEU A 237 -17.41 44.81 -35.77
CA LEU A 237 -17.57 45.50 -34.50
C LEU A 237 -18.80 45.02 -33.72
N THR A 238 -18.69 45.01 -32.40
CA THR A 238 -19.78 44.69 -31.46
C THR A 238 -19.84 45.70 -30.31
N GLY A 239 -20.96 45.73 -29.57
CA GLY A 239 -21.12 46.53 -28.35
C GLY A 239 -20.95 48.04 -28.52
N ASP A 240 -20.31 48.66 -27.53
CA ASP A 240 -20.11 50.12 -27.46
C ASP A 240 -19.25 50.65 -28.61
N THR A 241 -18.23 49.88 -29.05
CA THR A 241 -17.35 50.26 -30.15
C THR A 241 -18.10 50.41 -31.47
N LYS A 242 -19.04 49.49 -31.73
CA LYS A 242 -19.92 49.58 -32.90
C LYS A 242 -20.78 50.84 -32.84
N THR A 243 -21.41 51.07 -31.69
CA THR A 243 -22.29 52.22 -31.46
C THR A 243 -21.55 53.55 -31.65
N GLU A 244 -20.32 53.66 -31.12
CA GLU A 244 -19.48 54.84 -31.31
C GLU A 244 -19.10 55.04 -32.78
N THR A 245 -18.70 53.96 -33.46
CA THR A 245 -18.33 54.01 -34.88
C THR A 245 -19.51 54.45 -35.75
N GLU A 246 -20.70 53.87 -35.54
CA GLU A 246 -21.93 54.28 -36.24
C GLU A 246 -22.27 55.75 -35.98
N ARG A 247 -22.03 56.26 -34.75
CA ARG A 247 -22.22 57.68 -34.43
C ARG A 247 -21.24 58.58 -35.19
N ILE A 248 -19.98 58.17 -35.34
CA ILE A 248 -19.00 58.90 -36.15
C ILE A 248 -19.47 58.93 -37.62
N LEU A 249 -19.88 57.78 -38.17
CA LEU A 249 -20.33 57.69 -39.57
C LEU A 249 -21.64 58.46 -39.84
N ALA A 250 -22.50 58.59 -38.84
CA ALA A 250 -23.74 59.38 -38.92
C ALA A 250 -23.52 60.88 -38.66
N SER A 251 -22.32 61.31 -38.26
CA SER A 251 -22.05 62.71 -37.92
C SER A 251 -22.05 63.64 -39.13
N GLU A 252 -22.45 64.89 -38.93
CA GLU A 252 -22.43 65.94 -39.97
C GLU A 252 -21.04 66.11 -40.57
N GLU A 253 -20.01 65.99 -39.74
CA GLU A 253 -18.62 66.07 -40.18
C GLU A 253 -18.26 64.94 -41.16
N TRP A 254 -18.64 63.69 -40.88
CA TRP A 254 -18.39 62.58 -41.79
C TRP A 254 -19.15 62.72 -43.10
N GLN A 255 -20.41 63.15 -43.05
CA GLN A 255 -21.21 63.42 -44.25
C GLN A 255 -20.61 64.56 -45.11
N THR A 256 -19.99 65.55 -44.47
CA THR A 256 -19.25 66.61 -45.17
C THR A 256 -18.04 66.05 -45.91
N LEU A 257 -17.25 65.14 -45.31
CA LEU A 257 -16.14 64.48 -45.99
C LEU A 257 -16.62 63.70 -47.23
N LEU A 258 -17.67 62.89 -47.08
CA LEU A 258 -18.25 62.13 -48.20
C LEU A 258 -18.74 63.05 -49.33
N SER A 259 -19.37 64.17 -48.99
CA SER A 259 -19.85 65.16 -49.97
C SER A 259 -18.70 65.82 -50.75
N VAL A 260 -17.59 66.15 -50.08
CA VAL A 260 -16.40 66.69 -50.75
C VAL A 260 -15.77 65.63 -51.65
N GLU A 261 -15.60 64.40 -51.15
CA GLU A 261 -15.10 63.27 -51.94
C GLU A 261 -15.93 63.05 -53.20
N ASP A 262 -17.26 62.98 -53.08
CA ASP A 262 -18.16 62.75 -54.21
C ASP A 262 -18.05 63.86 -55.26
N GLN A 263 -17.86 65.11 -54.84
CA GLN A 263 -17.63 66.24 -55.75
C GLN A 263 -16.28 66.16 -56.46
N VAL A 264 -15.22 65.76 -55.76
CA VAL A 264 -13.89 65.55 -56.35
C VAL A 264 -13.92 64.35 -57.32
N LEU A 265 -14.60 63.26 -56.97
CA LEU A 265 -14.76 62.08 -57.83
C LEU A 265 -15.60 62.37 -59.07
N ALA A 266 -16.65 63.18 -58.95
CA ALA A 266 -17.52 63.58 -60.05
C ALA A 266 -16.87 64.59 -61.01
N ALA A 267 -15.83 65.30 -60.57
CA ALA A 267 -15.13 66.28 -61.37
C ALA A 267 -14.54 65.65 -62.65
N ARG A 268 -14.67 66.39 -63.76
CA ARG A 268 -14.26 65.96 -65.10
C ARG A 268 -13.06 66.77 -65.58
N PRO A 269 -12.21 66.22 -66.46
CA PRO A 269 -11.14 66.98 -67.07
C PRO A 269 -11.70 68.21 -67.79
N THR A 270 -11.14 69.39 -67.52
CA THR A 270 -11.66 70.66 -68.08
C THR A 270 -11.28 70.83 -69.54
N ASP A 271 -10.12 70.31 -69.96
CA ASP A 271 -9.60 70.35 -71.32
C ASP A 271 -8.75 69.07 -71.53
N GLY A 272 -8.59 68.57 -72.76
CA GLY A 272 -7.91 67.28 -73.10
C GLY A 272 -6.48 67.03 -72.58
N THR A 273 -5.98 67.90 -71.70
CA THR A 273 -4.81 67.81 -70.83
C THR A 273 -4.89 66.75 -69.72
N GLY A 274 -6.06 66.16 -69.45
CA GLY A 274 -6.24 65.17 -68.39
C GLY A 274 -6.24 65.74 -66.96
N ARG A 275 -6.21 67.07 -66.78
CA ARG A 275 -6.29 67.72 -65.46
C ARG A 275 -7.74 67.94 -65.04
N VAL A 276 -8.07 67.60 -63.79
CA VAL A 276 -9.40 67.74 -63.20
C VAL A 276 -9.43 68.93 -62.26
N ALA A 277 -10.33 69.89 -62.49
CA ALA A 277 -10.49 71.05 -61.63
C ALA A 277 -11.05 70.65 -60.26
N LEU A 278 -10.40 71.12 -59.19
CA LEU A 278 -10.82 70.91 -57.82
C LEU A 278 -11.85 71.96 -57.38
N PRO A 279 -12.91 71.57 -56.64
CA PRO A 279 -13.85 72.52 -56.07
C PRO A 279 -13.23 73.29 -54.89
N ASP A 280 -13.66 74.54 -54.67
CA ASP A 280 -13.22 75.38 -53.53
C ASP A 280 -13.91 74.96 -52.22
N LEU A 281 -13.58 73.75 -51.77
CA LEU A 281 -14.15 73.10 -50.58
C LEU A 281 -13.11 72.86 -49.50
N ARG A 282 -11.88 73.36 -49.67
CA ARG A 282 -10.76 73.13 -48.77
C ARG A 282 -11.10 73.41 -47.30
N LYS A 283 -11.72 74.56 -47.02
CA LYS A 283 -12.07 74.94 -45.63
C LYS A 283 -13.09 73.99 -45.01
N GLN A 284 -14.04 73.50 -45.81
CA GLN A 284 -15.07 72.56 -45.35
C GLN A 284 -14.44 71.19 -45.07
N TRP A 285 -13.59 70.71 -45.98
CA TRP A 285 -12.80 69.49 -45.83
C TRP A 285 -11.96 69.51 -44.56
N THR A 286 -11.08 70.51 -44.39
CA THR A 286 -10.18 70.58 -43.23
C THR A 286 -10.94 70.66 -41.91
N ALA A 287 -12.00 71.47 -41.83
CA ALA A 287 -12.79 71.61 -40.60
C ALA A 287 -13.55 70.32 -40.22
N ALA A 288 -14.06 69.58 -41.21
CA ALA A 288 -14.70 68.28 -40.99
C ALA A 288 -13.68 67.21 -40.59
N LEU A 289 -12.54 67.17 -41.29
CA LEU A 289 -11.48 66.19 -41.05
C LEU A 289 -10.84 66.35 -39.67
N ASP A 290 -10.57 67.58 -39.22
CA ASP A 290 -9.98 67.82 -37.90
C ASP A 290 -10.84 67.21 -36.77
N LYS A 291 -12.17 67.30 -36.91
CA LYS A 291 -13.11 66.72 -35.94
C LYS A 291 -13.21 65.20 -36.06
N VAL A 292 -13.28 64.67 -37.29
CA VAL A 292 -13.36 63.22 -37.53
C VAL A 292 -12.09 62.52 -37.07
N SER A 293 -10.91 63.03 -37.46
CA SER A 293 -9.61 62.49 -37.07
C SER A 293 -9.41 62.51 -35.55
N ALA A 294 -9.84 63.57 -34.86
CA ALA A 294 -9.83 63.61 -33.40
C ALA A 294 -10.70 62.53 -32.76
N ARG A 295 -11.92 62.28 -33.29
CA ARG A 295 -12.81 61.21 -32.79
C ARG A 295 -12.23 59.82 -33.07
N TYR A 296 -11.69 59.59 -34.27
CA TYR A 296 -10.99 58.34 -34.62
C TYR A 296 -9.80 58.09 -33.69
N ALA A 297 -8.97 59.11 -33.44
CA ALA A 297 -7.82 59.00 -32.54
C ALA A 297 -8.23 58.67 -31.09
N VAL A 298 -9.36 59.19 -30.61
CA VAL A 298 -9.91 58.81 -29.29
C VAL A 298 -10.39 57.36 -29.30
N LEU A 299 -11.16 56.96 -30.32
CA LEU A 299 -11.68 55.60 -30.45
C LEU A 299 -10.55 54.56 -30.52
N ILE A 300 -9.56 54.77 -31.39
CA ILE A 300 -8.41 53.88 -31.56
C ILE A 300 -7.63 53.75 -30.24
N ARG A 301 -7.35 54.86 -29.53
CA ARG A 301 -6.66 54.81 -28.23
C ARG A 301 -7.46 54.05 -27.17
N GLN A 302 -8.77 54.27 -27.09
CA GLN A 302 -9.64 53.58 -26.14
C GLN A 302 -9.71 52.07 -26.44
N GLN A 303 -9.86 51.69 -27.70
CA GLN A 303 -9.90 50.28 -28.11
C GLN A 303 -8.56 49.58 -27.88
N THR A 304 -7.45 50.24 -28.19
CA THR A 304 -6.09 49.73 -27.92
C THR A 304 -5.90 49.49 -26.43
N SER A 305 -6.20 50.48 -25.58
CA SER A 305 -6.09 50.33 -24.12
C SER A 305 -7.03 49.26 -23.57
N GLY A 306 -8.25 49.18 -24.08
CA GLY A 306 -9.24 48.16 -23.69
C GLY A 306 -8.81 46.74 -24.04
N LEU A 307 -8.27 46.54 -25.25
CA LEU A 307 -7.72 45.25 -25.70
C LEU A 307 -6.54 44.82 -24.81
N LEU A 308 -5.61 45.74 -24.54
CA LEU A 308 -4.45 45.50 -23.69
C LEU A 308 -4.83 45.18 -22.24
N THR A 309 -5.86 45.85 -21.71
CA THR A 309 -6.37 45.58 -20.36
C THR A 309 -7.05 44.23 -20.28
N ARG A 310 -7.93 43.90 -21.24
CA ARG A 310 -8.57 42.57 -21.33
C ARG A 310 -7.54 41.44 -21.46
N SER A 311 -6.48 41.66 -22.24
CA SER A 311 -5.37 40.72 -22.37
C SER A 311 -4.66 40.50 -21.02
N ALA A 312 -4.46 41.56 -20.23
CA ALA A 312 -3.82 41.47 -18.91
C ALA A 312 -4.71 40.73 -17.91
N ASP A 313 -6.00 41.08 -17.87
CA ASP A 313 -6.99 40.42 -17.00
C ASP A 313 -7.12 38.93 -17.35
N LYS A 314 -7.08 38.58 -18.64
CA LYS A 314 -7.08 37.19 -19.10
C LYS A 314 -5.83 36.45 -18.64
N ALA A 315 -4.65 37.05 -18.76
CA ALA A 315 -3.39 36.45 -18.30
C ALA A 315 -3.41 36.18 -16.78
N ASP A 316 -3.87 37.15 -16.00
CA ASP A 316 -4.02 37.00 -14.54
C ASP A 316 -5.09 35.94 -14.19
N GLY A 317 -6.20 35.89 -14.93
CA GLY A 317 -7.23 34.86 -14.80
C GLY A 317 -6.71 33.46 -15.10
N LEU A 318 -5.87 33.29 -16.12
CA LEU A 318 -5.21 32.01 -16.43
C LEU A 318 -4.25 31.59 -15.31
N LEU A 319 -3.47 32.52 -14.76
CA LEU A 319 -2.57 32.22 -13.64
C LEU A 319 -3.32 31.84 -12.36
N LEU A 320 -4.42 32.53 -12.04
CA LEU A 320 -5.28 32.17 -10.90
C LEU A 320 -5.95 30.79 -11.10
N THR A 321 -6.39 30.51 -12.32
CA THR A 321 -6.97 29.20 -12.69
C THR A 321 -5.92 28.09 -12.59
N ALA A 322 -4.72 28.32 -13.13
CA ALA A 322 -3.58 27.42 -13.02
C ALA A 322 -3.20 27.15 -11.56
N ALA A 323 -3.13 28.20 -10.73
CA ALA A 323 -2.80 28.08 -9.31
C ALA A 323 -3.85 27.26 -8.54
N SER A 324 -5.13 27.54 -8.76
CA SER A 324 -6.24 26.83 -8.08
C SER A 324 -6.36 25.36 -8.53
N LEU A 325 -6.30 25.08 -9.84
CA LEU A 325 -6.27 23.70 -10.37
C LEU A 325 -5.04 22.93 -9.88
N SER A 326 -3.87 23.56 -9.86
CA SER A 326 -2.64 22.93 -9.37
C SER A 326 -2.70 22.64 -7.87
N ALA A 327 -3.24 23.57 -7.07
CA ALA A 327 -3.45 23.35 -5.64
C ALA A 327 -4.45 22.21 -5.38
N GLY A 328 -5.58 22.18 -6.11
CA GLY A 328 -6.55 21.09 -6.04
C GLY A 328 -5.95 19.74 -6.45
N GLY A 329 -5.18 19.72 -7.54
CA GLY A 329 -4.45 18.55 -8.01
C GLY A 329 -3.41 18.05 -7.01
N LEU A 330 -2.71 18.96 -6.33
CA LEU A 330 -1.74 18.60 -5.28
C LEU A 330 -2.45 17.98 -4.07
N VAL A 331 -3.58 18.54 -3.63
CA VAL A 331 -4.38 17.96 -2.55
C VAL A 331 -4.87 16.56 -2.93
N ALA A 332 -5.38 16.38 -4.15
CA ALA A 332 -5.82 15.07 -4.64
C ALA A 332 -4.65 14.06 -4.70
N LEU A 333 -3.47 14.49 -5.18
CA LEU A 333 -2.26 13.68 -5.21
C LEU A 333 -1.83 13.26 -3.80
N LEU A 334 -1.81 14.20 -2.84
CA LEU A 334 -1.45 13.93 -1.44
C LEU A 334 -2.46 12.99 -0.78
N LEU A 335 -3.75 13.13 -1.04
CA LEU A 335 -4.79 12.21 -0.56
C LEU A 335 -4.58 10.80 -1.14
N CYS A 336 -4.31 10.69 -2.45
CA CYS A 336 -4.01 9.40 -3.10
C CYS A 336 -2.78 8.73 -2.49
N VAL A 337 -1.66 9.46 -2.37
CA VAL A 337 -0.41 8.95 -1.79
C VAL A 337 -0.61 8.58 -0.31
N GLY A 338 -1.29 9.43 0.46
CA GLY A 338 -1.59 9.20 1.88
C GLY A 338 -2.47 7.98 2.11
N MET A 339 -3.54 7.80 1.33
CA MET A 339 -4.44 6.64 1.40
C MET A 339 -3.70 5.36 1.00
N SER A 340 -2.92 5.41 -0.08
CA SER A 340 -2.11 4.29 -0.55
C SER A 340 -1.06 3.85 0.48
N TRP A 341 -0.37 4.81 1.11
CA TRP A 341 0.56 4.55 2.21
C TRP A 341 -0.15 3.96 3.43
N ARG A 342 -1.32 4.49 3.81
CA ARG A 342 -2.13 4.00 4.93
C ARG A 342 -2.55 2.54 4.72
N ILE A 343 -3.07 2.20 3.54
CA ILE A 343 -3.49 0.83 3.17
C ILE A 343 -2.27 -0.11 3.16
N THR A 344 -1.18 0.30 2.50
CA THR A 344 0.05 -0.51 2.43
C THR A 344 0.63 -0.78 3.81
N ARG A 345 0.66 0.25 4.67
CA ARG A 345 1.19 0.14 6.04
C ARG A 345 0.28 -0.69 6.94
N SER A 346 -1.04 -0.56 6.86
CA SER A 346 -1.97 -1.36 7.65
C SER A 346 -1.88 -2.84 7.27
N LEU A 347 -1.89 -3.15 5.97
CA LEU A 347 -1.79 -4.53 5.48
C LEU A 347 -0.43 -5.15 5.81
N SER A 348 0.66 -4.40 5.63
CA SER A 348 2.01 -4.89 5.98
C SER A 348 2.19 -5.15 7.48
N ARG A 349 1.56 -4.35 8.35
CA ARG A 349 1.57 -4.57 9.80
C ARG A 349 0.76 -5.82 10.16
N ARG A 350 -0.46 -5.98 9.65
CA ARG A 350 -1.33 -7.14 9.92
C ARG A 350 -0.69 -8.45 9.44
N LEU A 351 -0.15 -8.48 8.22
CA LEU A 351 0.58 -9.64 7.70
C LEU A 351 1.80 -10.01 8.55
N ARG A 352 2.53 -9.00 9.06
CA ARG A 352 3.72 -9.24 9.90
C ARG A 352 3.31 -9.75 11.28
N GLY A 353 2.25 -9.21 11.87
CA GLY A 353 1.65 -9.70 13.11
C GLY A 353 1.24 -11.17 12.96
N LEU A 354 0.48 -11.50 11.92
CA LEU A 354 0.03 -12.87 11.67
C LEU A 354 1.21 -13.83 11.49
N ARG A 355 2.24 -13.43 10.71
CA ARG A 355 3.46 -14.23 10.54
C ARG A 355 4.18 -14.48 11.86
N VAL A 356 4.39 -13.44 12.68
CA VAL A 356 5.09 -13.59 13.97
C VAL A 356 4.29 -14.47 14.91
N ALA A 357 2.98 -14.25 15.01
CA ALA A 357 2.12 -15.00 15.90
C ALA A 357 2.06 -16.49 15.50
N THR A 358 1.81 -16.78 14.21
CA THR A 358 1.80 -18.16 13.70
C THR A 358 3.14 -18.88 13.87
N LEU A 359 4.26 -18.23 13.60
CA LEU A 359 5.59 -18.83 13.82
C LEU A 359 5.86 -19.08 15.31
N SER A 360 5.53 -18.14 16.20
CA SER A 360 5.71 -18.33 17.64
C SER A 360 4.85 -19.49 18.19
N LEU A 361 3.61 -19.62 17.71
CA LEU A 361 2.72 -20.71 18.09
C LEU A 361 3.27 -22.07 17.61
N ALA A 362 3.76 -22.14 16.37
CA ALA A 362 4.26 -23.37 15.76
C ALA A 362 5.65 -23.80 16.28
N GLN A 363 6.58 -22.87 16.49
CA GLN A 363 7.98 -23.19 16.80
C GLN A 363 8.30 -23.19 18.29
N GLU A 364 7.53 -22.48 19.11
CA GLU A 364 7.79 -22.39 20.56
C GLU A 364 6.71 -23.11 21.37
N ARG A 365 5.43 -22.77 21.16
CA ARG A 365 4.35 -23.22 22.07
C ARG A 365 3.89 -24.66 21.85
N LEU A 366 3.71 -25.09 20.60
CA LEU A 366 3.33 -26.47 20.29
C LEU A 366 4.35 -27.49 20.82
N PRO A 367 5.68 -27.31 20.61
CA PRO A 367 6.69 -28.17 21.21
C PRO A 367 6.65 -28.19 22.74
N ASP A 368 6.42 -27.04 23.40
CA ASP A 368 6.28 -26.98 24.86
C ASP A 368 5.06 -27.77 25.37
N VAL A 369 3.91 -27.66 24.68
CA VAL A 369 2.70 -28.43 25.00
C VAL A 369 2.95 -29.94 24.90
N VAL A 370 3.62 -30.39 23.85
CA VAL A 370 3.98 -31.81 23.67
C VAL A 370 4.93 -32.26 24.78
N ALA A 371 5.98 -31.49 25.10
CA ALA A 371 6.93 -31.81 26.17
C ALA A 371 6.24 -31.92 27.54
N ARG A 372 5.26 -31.04 27.83
CA ARG A 372 4.48 -31.09 29.07
C ARG A 372 3.57 -32.31 29.15
N LEU A 373 2.94 -32.71 28.05
CA LEU A 373 2.14 -33.93 27.99
C LEU A 373 2.99 -35.19 28.22
N ASP A 374 4.19 -35.22 27.65
CA ASP A 374 5.19 -36.30 27.84
C ASP A 374 5.62 -36.42 29.31
N ARG A 375 5.71 -35.31 30.05
CA ARG A 375 5.99 -35.29 31.51
C ARG A 375 4.80 -35.70 32.39
N GLY A 376 3.66 -36.06 31.81
CA GLY A 376 2.48 -36.44 32.59
C GLY A 376 1.62 -35.25 33.07
N GLU A 377 1.92 -34.02 32.64
CA GLU A 377 1.12 -32.85 33.02
C GLU A 377 -0.25 -32.87 32.30
N LYS A 378 -1.26 -32.27 32.94
CA LYS A 378 -2.54 -31.97 32.29
C LYS A 378 -2.45 -30.61 31.61
N VAL A 379 -2.77 -30.56 30.32
CA VAL A 379 -2.76 -29.33 29.53
C VAL A 379 -4.21 -28.95 29.20
N ASP A 380 -4.54 -27.69 29.43
CA ASP A 380 -5.80 -27.08 29.02
C ASP A 380 -5.67 -26.57 27.58
N VAL A 381 -6.51 -27.09 26.68
CA VAL A 381 -6.50 -26.81 25.24
C VAL A 381 -6.72 -25.32 24.97
N ASP A 382 -7.66 -24.68 25.67
CA ASP A 382 -8.04 -23.29 25.39
C ASP A 382 -6.91 -22.31 25.79
N ARG A 383 -6.11 -22.67 26.79
CA ARG A 383 -4.92 -21.88 27.19
C ARG A 383 -3.71 -22.16 26.31
N ALA A 384 -3.57 -23.39 25.82
CA ALA A 384 -2.46 -23.81 24.96
C ALA A 384 -2.57 -23.27 23.53
N ALA A 385 -3.80 -23.06 23.04
CA ALA A 385 -4.09 -22.56 21.70
C ALA A 385 -4.98 -21.30 21.71
N PRO A 386 -4.46 -20.13 22.14
CA PRO A 386 -5.24 -18.90 22.14
C PRO A 386 -5.55 -18.42 20.72
N GLU A 387 -6.75 -17.87 20.53
CA GLU A 387 -7.24 -17.46 19.21
C GLU A 387 -6.51 -16.23 18.65
N LEU A 388 -6.09 -16.33 17.40
CA LEU A 388 -5.61 -15.20 16.60
C LEU A 388 -6.80 -14.41 16.02
N ASP A 389 -7.09 -13.22 16.57
CA ASP A 389 -8.08 -12.30 15.99
C ASP A 389 -7.44 -11.32 15.00
N TYR A 390 -7.75 -11.51 13.72
CA TYR A 390 -7.31 -10.65 12.61
C TYR A 390 -8.48 -10.10 11.78
N GLY A 391 -9.70 -10.08 12.33
CA GLY A 391 -10.90 -9.54 11.66
C GLY A 391 -11.64 -10.55 10.77
N SER A 392 -12.53 -10.04 9.92
CA SER A 392 -13.45 -10.84 9.09
C SER A 392 -13.07 -10.96 7.60
N ASP A 393 -11.99 -10.30 7.17
CA ASP A 393 -11.50 -10.32 5.80
C ASP A 393 -10.69 -11.59 5.46
N GLU A 394 -10.02 -11.63 4.31
CA GLU A 394 -9.24 -12.77 3.84
C GLU A 394 -8.10 -13.13 4.79
N LEU A 395 -7.47 -12.14 5.44
CA LEU A 395 -6.46 -12.39 6.48
C LEU A 395 -7.09 -13.04 7.71
N GLY A 396 -8.27 -12.57 8.11
CA GLY A 396 -9.06 -13.17 9.19
C GLY A 396 -9.46 -14.61 8.89
N ALA A 397 -9.81 -14.93 7.64
CA ALA A 397 -10.10 -16.30 7.23
C ALA A 397 -8.89 -17.23 7.37
N VAL A 398 -7.69 -16.76 7.01
CA VAL A 398 -6.45 -17.52 7.21
C VAL A 398 -6.15 -17.71 8.70
N ALA A 399 -6.33 -16.68 9.53
CA ALA A 399 -6.13 -16.78 10.98
C ALA A 399 -7.10 -17.81 11.62
N ARG A 400 -8.37 -17.82 11.21
CA ARG A 400 -9.35 -18.82 11.67
C ARG A 400 -8.96 -20.24 11.26
N ALA A 401 -8.56 -20.46 10.01
CA ALA A 401 -8.11 -21.76 9.55
C ALA A 401 -6.90 -22.27 10.37
N PHE A 402 -5.97 -21.36 10.72
CA PHE A 402 -4.83 -21.69 11.57
C PHE A 402 -5.25 -22.02 13.01
N ASN A 403 -6.16 -21.24 13.61
CA ASN A 403 -6.72 -21.54 14.94
C ASN A 403 -7.38 -22.92 14.96
N THR A 404 -8.19 -23.25 13.95
CA THR A 404 -8.83 -24.57 13.85
C THR A 404 -7.80 -25.68 13.76
N ALA A 405 -6.82 -25.57 12.85
CA ALA A 405 -5.77 -26.57 12.69
C ALA A 405 -4.95 -26.75 13.98
N GLN A 406 -4.59 -25.66 14.65
CA GLN A 406 -3.84 -25.69 15.90
C GLN A 406 -4.65 -26.32 17.03
N ARG A 407 -5.91 -25.90 17.22
CA ARG A 407 -6.78 -26.43 18.26
C ARG A 407 -6.95 -27.93 18.09
N THR A 408 -7.24 -28.38 16.88
CA THR A 408 -7.33 -29.81 16.56
C THR A 408 -6.01 -30.52 16.87
N ALA A 409 -4.85 -29.96 16.50
CA ALA A 409 -3.55 -30.58 16.81
C ALA A 409 -3.30 -30.74 18.32
N VAL A 410 -3.63 -29.72 19.12
CA VAL A 410 -3.50 -29.78 20.58
C VAL A 410 -4.50 -30.77 21.18
N GLU A 411 -5.76 -30.75 20.75
CA GLU A 411 -6.79 -31.71 21.17
C GLU A 411 -6.36 -33.15 20.88
N THR A 412 -5.91 -33.43 19.65
CA THR A 412 -5.40 -34.76 19.28
C THR A 412 -4.18 -35.18 20.11
N ALA A 413 -3.27 -34.26 20.42
CA ALA A 413 -2.12 -34.56 21.28
C ALA A 413 -2.53 -34.90 22.72
N VAL A 414 -3.52 -34.17 23.28
CA VAL A 414 -4.08 -34.45 24.60
C VAL A 414 -4.80 -35.81 24.62
N GLU A 415 -5.65 -36.08 23.63
CA GLU A 415 -6.36 -37.36 23.49
C GLU A 415 -5.40 -38.55 23.37
N LEU A 416 -4.32 -38.41 22.58
CA LEU A 416 -3.30 -39.45 22.45
C LEU A 416 -2.56 -39.69 23.79
N ALA A 417 -2.19 -38.62 24.50
CA ALA A 417 -1.55 -38.72 25.80
C ALA A 417 -2.45 -39.38 26.85
N ASP A 418 -3.74 -39.03 26.88
CA ASP A 418 -4.71 -39.64 27.79
C ASP A 418 -5.02 -41.10 27.42
N THR A 419 -5.07 -41.44 26.13
CA THR A 419 -5.20 -42.83 25.65
C THR A 419 -4.03 -43.67 26.13
N ARG A 420 -2.79 -43.16 25.99
CA ARG A 420 -1.57 -43.85 26.46
C ARG A 420 -1.60 -44.09 27.97
N ARG A 421 -1.99 -43.08 28.76
CA ARG A 421 -2.16 -43.20 30.22
C ARG A 421 -3.27 -44.19 30.59
N GLY A 422 -4.38 -44.17 29.86
CA GLY A 422 -5.50 -45.10 30.03
C GLY A 422 -5.05 -46.54 29.84
N PHE A 423 -4.28 -46.81 28.79
CA PHE A 423 -3.74 -48.13 28.49
C PHE A 423 -2.76 -48.64 29.57
N GLN A 424 -1.84 -47.79 30.05
CA GLN A 424 -0.95 -48.12 31.17
C GLN A 424 -1.71 -48.52 32.44
N LYS A 425 -2.81 -47.81 32.76
CA LYS A 425 -3.68 -48.15 33.90
C LYS A 425 -4.40 -49.48 33.72
N VAL A 426 -4.81 -49.82 32.50
CA VAL A 426 -5.45 -51.11 32.20
C VAL A 426 -4.47 -52.26 32.42
N ILE A 427 -3.22 -52.15 31.95
CA ILE A 427 -2.18 -53.17 32.19
C ILE A 427 -1.91 -53.34 33.68
N LEU A 428 -1.75 -52.24 34.42
CA LEU A 428 -1.58 -52.32 35.88
C LEU A 428 -2.77 -53.01 36.56
N GLY A 429 -3.99 -52.77 36.07
CA GLY A 429 -5.20 -53.43 36.54
C GLY A 429 -5.20 -54.93 36.28
N ILE A 430 -4.83 -55.35 35.06
CA ILE A 430 -4.71 -56.76 34.67
C ILE A 430 -3.64 -57.45 35.53
N ALA A 431 -2.46 -56.85 35.66
CA ALA A 431 -1.35 -57.39 36.43
C ALA A 431 -1.70 -57.55 37.92
N ARG A 432 -2.44 -56.62 38.51
CA ARG A 432 -2.91 -56.77 39.91
C ARG A 432 -3.97 -57.86 40.05
N GLN A 433 -4.82 -58.02 39.03
CA GLN A 433 -5.90 -59.01 39.06
C GLN A 433 -5.37 -60.44 38.94
N SER A 434 -4.49 -60.71 37.98
CA SER A 434 -3.85 -62.02 37.90
C SER A 434 -3.02 -62.28 39.18
N GLN A 435 -2.41 -61.29 39.81
CA GLN A 435 -1.50 -61.52 40.94
C GLN A 435 -2.29 -62.07 42.13
N ASN A 436 -3.52 -61.59 42.30
CA ASN A 436 -4.44 -62.12 43.30
C ASN A 436 -4.87 -63.57 42.98
N LEU A 437 -5.09 -63.90 41.69
CA LEU A 437 -5.44 -65.26 41.25
C LEU A 437 -4.27 -66.23 41.44
N VAL A 438 -3.05 -65.85 41.08
CA VAL A 438 -1.84 -66.68 41.23
C VAL A 438 -1.52 -66.95 42.71
N ASN A 439 -1.59 -65.92 43.57
CA ASN A 439 -1.38 -66.11 45.01
C ASN A 439 -2.40 -67.08 45.63
N LEU A 440 -3.65 -67.04 45.17
CA LEU A 440 -4.68 -67.98 45.61
C LEU A 440 -4.39 -69.42 45.12
N GLN A 441 -3.84 -69.57 43.92
CA GLN A 441 -3.41 -70.87 43.38
C GLN A 441 -2.23 -71.44 44.19
N LEU A 442 -1.17 -70.65 44.42
CA LEU A 442 -0.01 -71.05 45.22
C LEU A 442 -0.40 -71.49 46.63
N SER A 443 -1.30 -70.75 47.30
CA SER A 443 -1.81 -71.14 48.62
C SER A 443 -2.55 -72.49 48.63
N ARG A 444 -3.28 -72.80 47.55
CA ARG A 444 -3.93 -74.12 47.40
C ARG A 444 -2.91 -75.22 47.11
N LEU A 445 -1.85 -74.91 46.37
CA LEU A 445 -0.78 -75.83 46.02
C LEU A 445 0.04 -76.22 47.27
N ASP A 446 0.43 -75.26 48.10
CA ASP A 446 1.08 -75.47 49.42
C ASP A 446 0.21 -76.34 50.34
N THR A 447 -1.11 -76.19 50.28
CA THR A 447 -2.05 -77.03 51.04
C THR A 447 -2.10 -78.48 50.52
N LEU A 448 -1.90 -78.71 49.22
CA LEU A 448 -1.85 -80.04 48.61
C LEU A 448 -0.52 -80.73 48.87
N GLU A 449 0.59 -80.00 48.79
CA GLU A 449 1.94 -80.49 49.09
C GLU A 449 2.04 -80.99 50.53
N ARG A 450 1.51 -80.23 51.50
CA ARG A 450 1.49 -80.65 52.91
C ARG A 450 0.63 -81.88 53.19
N ARG A 451 -0.30 -82.24 52.30
CA ARG A 451 -1.28 -83.32 52.50
C ARG A 451 -0.88 -84.65 51.84
N HIS A 452 -0.01 -84.64 50.84
CA HIS A 452 0.41 -85.83 50.09
C HIS A 452 1.91 -86.07 50.24
N GLN A 453 2.32 -87.27 50.66
CA GLN A 453 3.75 -87.67 50.82
C GLN A 453 4.20 -88.70 49.78
N ASP A 454 3.40 -88.93 48.74
CA ASP A 454 3.70 -89.87 47.65
C ASP A 454 4.73 -89.25 46.68
N PRO A 455 5.90 -89.88 46.44
CA PRO A 455 6.97 -89.33 45.62
C PRO A 455 6.53 -88.90 44.21
N ASP A 456 5.64 -89.66 43.56
CA ASP A 456 5.21 -89.38 42.19
C ASP A 456 4.22 -88.20 42.13
N VAL A 457 3.41 -88.03 43.18
CA VAL A 457 2.49 -86.88 43.33
C VAL A 457 3.26 -85.62 43.71
N LEU A 458 4.29 -85.75 44.55
CA LEU A 458 5.14 -84.65 44.97
C LEU A 458 5.94 -84.10 43.79
N ALA A 459 6.47 -84.95 42.91
CA ALA A 459 7.16 -84.54 41.69
C ALA A 459 6.26 -83.69 40.78
N GLY A 460 5.02 -84.11 40.54
CA GLY A 460 4.04 -83.33 39.76
C GLY A 460 3.60 -82.04 40.47
N LEU A 461 3.54 -82.01 41.80
CA LEU A 461 3.27 -80.79 42.57
C LEU A 461 4.46 -79.80 42.50
N TYR A 462 5.70 -80.28 42.51
CA TYR A 462 6.89 -79.43 42.33
C TYR A 462 6.95 -78.80 40.94
N GLU A 463 6.62 -79.53 39.87
CA GLU A 463 6.51 -78.96 38.53
C GLU A 463 5.44 -77.85 38.46
N LEU A 464 4.29 -78.04 39.13
CA LEU A 464 3.23 -77.04 39.18
C LEU A 464 3.60 -75.80 40.03
N ASP A 465 4.31 -75.98 41.15
CA ASP A 465 4.81 -74.88 41.98
C ASP A 465 5.83 -74.02 41.22
N SER A 466 6.72 -74.66 40.46
CA SER A 466 7.69 -73.97 39.61
C SER A 466 7.00 -73.14 38.52
N THR A 467 5.95 -73.68 37.89
CA THR A 467 5.17 -72.98 36.86
C THR A 467 4.38 -71.80 37.48
N ALA A 468 3.84 -71.98 38.68
CA ALA A 468 3.12 -70.92 39.39
C ALA A 468 4.05 -69.79 39.86
N SER A 469 5.28 -70.12 40.23
CA SER A 469 6.33 -69.15 40.57
C SER A 469 6.77 -68.35 39.34
N GLN A 470 6.94 -68.99 38.17
CA GLN A 470 7.19 -68.29 36.89
C GLN A 470 6.06 -67.32 36.53
N LEU A 471 4.80 -67.74 36.70
CA LEU A 471 3.63 -66.91 36.43
C LEU A 471 3.56 -65.69 37.36
N ARG A 472 3.93 -65.87 38.64
CA ARG A 472 4.03 -64.75 39.60
C ARG A 472 5.10 -63.74 39.20
N ARG A 473 6.24 -64.19 38.68
CA ARG A 473 7.31 -63.30 38.21
C ARG A 473 6.89 -62.51 36.96
N TYR A 474 6.21 -63.17 36.01
CA TYR A 474 5.66 -62.52 34.82
C TYR A 474 4.69 -61.38 35.18
N GLU A 475 3.89 -61.57 36.22
CA GLU A 475 2.97 -60.58 36.76
C GLU A 475 3.69 -59.39 37.40
N GLU A 476 4.73 -59.66 38.20
CA GLU A 476 5.56 -58.63 38.80
C GLU A 476 6.28 -57.81 37.71
N ASN A 477 6.71 -58.44 36.61
CA ASN A 477 7.21 -57.74 35.41
C ASN A 477 6.17 -56.79 34.81
N LEU A 478 4.91 -57.22 34.64
CA LEU A 478 3.83 -56.34 34.15
C LEU A 478 3.51 -55.18 35.09
N VAL A 479 3.62 -55.39 36.41
CA VAL A 479 3.48 -54.31 37.42
C VAL A 479 4.59 -53.27 37.26
N ILE A 480 5.85 -53.69 37.11
CA ILE A 480 6.99 -52.79 36.95
C ILE A 480 6.87 -51.97 35.65
N ILE A 481 6.47 -52.63 34.56
CA ILE A 481 6.30 -51.99 33.23
C ILE A 481 5.20 -50.94 33.24
N SER A 482 4.12 -51.20 33.98
CA SER A 482 3.02 -50.25 34.13
C SER A 482 3.28 -49.15 35.17
N GLY A 483 4.51 -49.10 35.72
CA GLY A 483 4.96 -48.08 36.66
C GLY A 483 4.59 -48.34 38.12
N GLY A 484 4.14 -49.55 38.45
CA GLY A 484 3.93 -50.01 39.82
C GLY A 484 5.25 -50.43 40.49
N GLN A 485 5.21 -50.55 41.83
CA GLN A 485 6.31 -51.07 42.63
C GLN A 485 5.96 -52.49 43.14
N PRO A 486 6.95 -53.41 43.24
CA PRO A 486 6.77 -54.69 43.90
C PRO A 486 6.26 -54.50 45.33
N ARG A 487 5.40 -55.41 45.81
CA ARG A 487 4.73 -55.29 47.12
C ARG A 487 5.66 -55.50 48.31
N ARG A 488 6.84 -56.09 48.12
CA ARG A 488 7.80 -56.36 49.19
C ARG A 488 8.73 -55.17 49.34
N SER A 489 8.64 -54.47 50.47
CA SER A 489 9.56 -53.40 50.83
C SER A 489 10.35 -53.82 52.07
N TRP A 490 11.64 -53.54 52.04
CA TRP A 490 12.53 -53.75 53.18
C TRP A 490 12.68 -52.41 53.91
N THR A 491 12.84 -52.46 55.23
CA THR A 491 12.99 -51.26 56.06
C THR A 491 14.43 -51.10 56.54
N GLU A 492 15.22 -52.18 56.54
CA GLU A 492 16.62 -52.22 56.95
C GLU A 492 17.52 -52.59 55.76
N PRO A 493 18.80 -52.16 55.75
CA PRO A 493 19.78 -52.60 54.76
C PRO A 493 19.91 -54.13 54.74
N VAL A 494 20.09 -54.71 53.55
CA VAL A 494 20.17 -56.17 53.37
C VAL A 494 21.54 -56.55 52.84
N ALA A 495 22.20 -57.52 53.47
CA ALA A 495 23.52 -58.00 53.08
C ALA A 495 23.53 -58.53 51.64
N LEU A 496 24.61 -58.27 50.90
CA LEU A 496 24.78 -58.66 49.50
C LEU A 496 24.62 -60.17 49.30
N VAL A 497 25.11 -60.97 50.25
CA VAL A 497 24.95 -62.44 50.24
C VAL A 497 23.46 -62.81 50.24
N ASP A 498 22.63 -62.10 51.01
CA ASP A 498 21.19 -62.35 51.06
C ASP A 498 20.46 -61.81 49.83
N ILE A 499 20.93 -60.70 49.23
CA ILE A 499 20.45 -60.21 47.93
C ILE A 499 20.68 -61.25 46.82
N LEU A 500 21.92 -61.75 46.69
CA LEU A 500 22.28 -62.75 45.69
C LEU A 500 21.54 -64.06 45.94
N ARG A 501 21.44 -64.51 47.20
CA ARG A 501 20.66 -65.71 47.54
C ARG A 501 19.17 -65.55 47.24
N SER A 502 18.60 -64.37 47.50
CA SER A 502 17.20 -64.09 47.16
C SER A 502 16.99 -64.11 45.65
N ALA A 503 17.88 -63.48 44.87
CA ALA A 503 17.81 -63.47 43.42
C ALA A 503 17.92 -64.90 42.83
N VAL A 504 18.81 -65.73 43.37
CA VAL A 504 18.92 -67.15 42.96
C VAL A 504 17.69 -67.96 43.37
N GLY A 505 17.11 -67.68 44.54
CA GLY A 505 15.87 -68.33 45.00
C GLY A 505 14.65 -68.01 44.15
N GLU A 506 14.70 -66.98 43.32
CA GLU A 506 13.63 -66.58 42.38
C GLU A 506 13.80 -67.20 40.97
N VAL A 507 14.84 -68.03 40.77
CA VAL A 507 15.15 -68.70 39.51
C VAL A 507 14.72 -70.16 39.58
N ALA A 508 14.04 -70.65 38.53
CA ALA A 508 13.49 -72.02 38.53
C ALA A 508 14.60 -73.08 38.64
N GLU A 509 15.70 -72.88 37.92
CA GLU A 509 16.87 -73.75 37.88
C GLU A 509 17.96 -73.33 38.89
N TYR A 510 17.56 -72.92 40.11
CA TYR A 510 18.47 -72.38 41.13
C TYR A 510 19.65 -73.31 41.47
N GLN A 511 19.46 -74.63 41.34
CA GLN A 511 20.50 -75.64 41.62
C GLN A 511 21.70 -75.55 40.67
N ARG A 512 21.52 -74.90 39.51
CA ARG A 512 22.57 -74.71 38.49
C ARG A 512 23.37 -73.42 38.69
N VAL A 513 23.02 -72.60 39.69
CA VAL A 513 23.63 -71.29 39.90
C VAL A 513 24.70 -71.37 40.99
N GLU A 514 25.95 -71.06 40.61
CA GLU A 514 27.10 -71.04 41.52
C GLU A 514 27.41 -69.59 41.91
N VAL A 515 27.19 -69.23 43.18
CA VAL A 515 27.42 -67.88 43.70
C VAL A 515 28.77 -67.78 44.39
N HIS A 516 29.59 -66.80 43.97
CA HIS A 516 30.90 -66.49 44.55
C HIS A 516 30.97 -65.02 44.97
N THR A 517 31.13 -64.76 46.27
CA THR A 517 31.31 -63.41 46.83
C THR A 517 32.08 -63.49 48.14
N ASP A 518 33.09 -62.62 48.31
CA ASP A 518 33.83 -62.42 49.57
C ASP A 518 33.59 -61.00 50.14
N GLU A 519 32.63 -60.26 49.57
CA GLU A 519 32.37 -58.85 49.90
C GLU A 519 31.32 -58.71 51.02
N GLU A 520 31.69 -58.00 52.10
CA GLU A 520 30.81 -57.64 53.24
C GLU A 520 30.14 -56.28 52.99
N LEU A 521 29.17 -56.26 52.09
CA LEU A 521 28.40 -55.07 51.70
C LEU A 521 26.90 -55.29 51.91
N SER A 522 26.16 -54.22 52.15
CA SER A 522 24.71 -54.21 52.21
C SER A 522 24.12 -53.28 51.15
N LEU A 523 22.88 -53.52 50.77
CA LEU A 523 22.14 -52.70 49.81
C LEU A 523 21.09 -51.85 50.55
N ALA A 524 20.96 -50.58 50.16
CA ALA A 524 20.02 -49.65 50.78
C ALA A 524 18.55 -50.10 50.53
N PRO A 525 17.66 -50.00 51.53
CA PRO A 525 16.30 -50.55 51.47
C PRO A 525 15.47 -50.20 50.20
N PRO A 526 15.52 -48.96 49.65
CA PRO A 526 14.74 -48.60 48.46
C PRO A 526 15.14 -49.37 47.19
N ALA A 527 16.36 -49.89 47.11
CA ALA A 527 16.87 -50.61 45.95
C ALA A 527 16.77 -52.14 46.08
N VAL A 528 16.51 -52.66 47.29
CA VAL A 528 16.55 -54.10 47.59
C VAL A 528 15.64 -54.92 46.67
N ALA A 529 14.36 -54.58 46.61
CA ALA A 529 13.37 -55.29 45.79
C ALA A 529 13.75 -55.29 44.31
N ASP A 530 14.09 -54.11 43.81
CA ASP A 530 14.36 -53.86 42.40
C ASP A 530 15.68 -54.51 41.95
N VAL A 531 16.70 -54.56 42.81
CA VAL A 531 17.97 -55.24 42.51
C VAL A 531 17.84 -56.75 42.57
N ILE A 532 17.12 -57.31 43.55
CA ILE A 532 16.81 -58.75 43.58
C ILE A 532 16.14 -59.15 42.27
N HIS A 533 15.12 -58.39 41.86
CA HIS A 533 14.34 -58.66 40.65
C HIS A 533 15.18 -58.52 39.37
N LEU A 534 15.99 -57.46 39.26
CA LEU A 534 16.91 -57.26 38.13
C LEU A 534 17.90 -58.43 38.00
N LEU A 535 18.48 -58.86 39.11
CA LEU A 535 19.44 -59.98 39.12
C LEU A 535 18.74 -61.30 38.81
N ALA A 536 17.56 -61.55 39.36
CA ALA A 536 16.77 -62.75 39.08
C ALA A 536 16.45 -62.87 37.58
N GLU A 537 16.03 -61.78 36.92
CA GLU A 537 15.77 -61.76 35.47
C GLU A 537 17.00 -62.07 34.63
N LEU A 538 18.19 -61.56 35.01
CA LEU A 538 19.43 -61.85 34.29
C LEU A 538 19.92 -63.28 34.53
N ILE A 539 19.81 -63.80 35.76
CA ILE A 539 20.19 -65.18 36.10
C ILE A 539 19.25 -66.16 35.40
N GLU A 540 17.94 -65.90 35.37
CA GLU A 540 16.99 -66.73 34.62
C GLU A 540 17.39 -66.80 33.15
N ASN A 541 17.63 -65.66 32.49
CA ASN A 541 18.05 -65.63 31.09
C ASN A 541 19.34 -66.46 30.89
N ALA A 542 20.33 -66.31 31.76
CA ALA A 542 21.54 -67.11 31.72
C ALA A 542 21.27 -68.63 31.85
N THR A 543 20.35 -69.04 32.74
CA THR A 543 19.99 -70.46 32.93
C THR A 543 19.17 -71.03 31.77
N LEU A 544 18.30 -70.22 31.15
CA LEU A 544 17.46 -70.58 30.02
C LEU A 544 18.28 -70.83 28.75
N TYR A 545 19.32 -70.02 28.53
CA TYR A 545 20.17 -70.11 27.34
C TYR A 545 21.38 -71.02 27.48
N SER A 546 21.69 -71.47 28.70
CA SER A 546 22.74 -72.46 28.95
C SER A 546 22.20 -73.88 28.93
N PRO A 547 22.72 -74.79 28.07
CA PRO A 547 22.26 -76.18 28.04
C PRO A 547 22.61 -76.92 29.34
N ALA A 548 21.63 -77.58 29.97
CA ALA A 548 21.86 -78.46 31.12
C ALA A 548 22.81 -79.61 30.72
N PRO A 549 23.79 -80.00 31.56
CA PRO A 549 23.98 -79.64 32.98
C PRO A 549 24.96 -78.48 33.24
N SER A 550 25.16 -77.55 32.29
CA SER A 550 26.14 -76.46 32.46
C SER A 550 25.74 -75.49 33.59
N PRO A 551 26.66 -75.13 34.50
CA PRO A 551 26.38 -74.17 35.57
C PRO A 551 26.39 -72.73 35.07
N VAL A 552 25.68 -71.85 35.77
CA VAL A 552 25.70 -70.38 35.61
C VAL A 552 26.46 -69.79 36.78
N GLY A 553 27.54 -69.06 36.50
CA GLY A 553 28.36 -68.44 37.54
C GLY A 553 27.85 -67.04 37.87
N VAL A 554 27.70 -66.72 39.16
CA VAL A 554 27.37 -65.38 39.64
C VAL A 554 28.50 -64.91 40.56
N ARG A 555 29.27 -63.92 40.13
CA ARG A 555 30.41 -63.38 40.87
C ARG A 555 30.19 -61.93 41.20
N ALA A 556 30.28 -61.57 42.48
CA ALA A 556 30.23 -60.18 42.91
C ALA A 556 31.61 -59.72 43.39
N ALA A 557 32.02 -58.52 42.97
CA ALA A 557 33.29 -57.93 43.39
C ALA A 557 33.19 -56.39 43.42
N LEU A 558 33.83 -55.78 44.40
CA LEU A 558 33.92 -54.32 44.46
C LEU A 558 34.91 -53.81 43.40
N VAL A 559 34.48 -52.83 42.61
CA VAL A 559 35.27 -52.16 41.57
C VAL A 559 35.27 -50.64 41.77
N ALA A 560 36.12 -49.92 41.03
CA ALA A 560 36.29 -48.46 41.22
C ALA A 560 35.00 -47.63 41.11
N LYS A 561 33.98 -48.13 40.41
CA LYS A 561 32.70 -47.43 40.17
C LYS A 561 31.52 -47.96 41.01
N GLY A 562 31.74 -48.96 41.86
CA GLY A 562 30.69 -49.56 42.69
C GLY A 562 30.87 -51.06 42.81
N LEU A 563 29.77 -51.79 43.00
CA LEU A 563 29.77 -53.25 43.01
C LEU A 563 29.50 -53.78 41.60
N ALA A 564 30.37 -54.64 41.07
CA ALA A 564 30.12 -55.35 39.83
C ALA A 564 29.64 -56.77 40.13
N VAL A 565 28.44 -57.11 39.66
CA VAL A 565 27.91 -58.48 39.66
C VAL A 565 27.99 -59.02 38.23
N GLU A 566 28.86 -60.00 38.02
CA GLU A 566 29.01 -60.70 36.74
C GLU A 566 28.21 -62.01 36.77
N ILE A 567 27.26 -62.15 35.85
CA ILE A 567 26.47 -63.37 35.63
C ILE A 567 26.96 -63.97 34.31
N GLU A 568 27.60 -65.13 34.37
CA GLU A 568 28.24 -65.77 33.24
C GLU A 568 27.57 -67.10 32.89
N ASP A 569 27.15 -67.22 31.64
CA ASP A 569 26.46 -68.38 31.08
C ASP A 569 27.36 -69.12 30.05
N ARG A 570 26.99 -70.36 29.72
CA ARG A 570 27.73 -71.22 28.75
C ARG A 570 26.86 -71.60 27.54
N GLY A 571 25.97 -70.70 27.15
CA GLY A 571 25.07 -70.84 26.00
C GLY A 571 25.75 -70.61 24.65
N LEU A 572 24.93 -70.33 23.62
CA LEU A 572 25.38 -70.12 22.24
C LEU A 572 25.97 -68.72 21.96
N GLY A 573 25.88 -67.81 22.93
CA GLY A 573 26.24 -66.40 22.75
C GLY A 573 25.34 -65.68 21.74
N MET A 574 25.65 -64.42 21.43
CA MET A 574 24.92 -63.61 20.45
C MET A 574 25.87 -62.97 19.43
N PRO A 575 25.39 -62.64 18.21
CA PRO A 575 26.09 -61.74 17.29
C PRO A 575 26.49 -60.41 17.95
N GLU A 576 27.59 -59.81 17.51
CA GLU A 576 28.07 -58.51 18.04
C GLU A 576 27.05 -57.38 17.84
N GLU A 577 26.28 -57.42 16.75
CA GLU A 577 25.17 -56.50 16.47
C GLU A 577 24.03 -56.62 17.50
N ASP A 578 23.76 -57.82 17.98
CA ASP A 578 22.73 -58.07 18.99
C ASP A 578 23.20 -57.59 20.38
N TYR A 579 24.47 -57.83 20.74
CA TYR A 579 25.05 -57.23 21.95
C TYR A 579 24.98 -55.70 21.92
N ALA A 580 25.33 -55.08 20.80
CA ALA A 580 25.25 -53.62 20.65
C ALA A 580 23.80 -53.11 20.76
N SER A 581 22.85 -53.82 20.13
CA SER A 581 21.42 -53.49 20.18
C SER A 581 20.83 -53.60 21.59
N PHE A 582 21.12 -54.68 22.31
CA PHE A 582 20.65 -54.86 23.69
C PHE A 582 21.32 -53.88 24.65
N ASN A 583 22.62 -53.62 24.51
CA ASN A 583 23.31 -52.63 25.34
C ASN A 583 22.81 -51.20 25.08
N ALA A 584 22.45 -50.85 23.83
CA ALA A 584 21.82 -49.56 23.53
C ALA A 584 20.44 -49.44 24.18
N GLN A 585 19.63 -50.50 24.16
CA GLN A 585 18.32 -50.54 24.82
C GLN A 585 18.43 -50.48 26.35
N LEU A 586 19.45 -51.11 26.94
CA LEU A 586 19.71 -51.10 28.38
C LEU A 586 20.22 -49.74 28.91
N ALA A 587 20.75 -48.88 28.04
CA ALA A 587 21.38 -47.61 28.41
C ALA A 587 20.43 -46.40 28.43
N GLU A 588 19.23 -46.51 27.86
CA GLU A 588 18.24 -45.44 27.77
C GLU A 588 16.99 -45.76 28.60
N ASP A 589 16.31 -44.74 29.18
CA ASP A 589 15.01 -44.94 29.85
C ASP A 589 13.98 -45.48 28.84
N PRO A 590 13.53 -46.74 28.98
CA PRO A 590 12.66 -47.33 28.00
C PRO A 590 11.25 -46.73 28.11
N LYS A 591 10.81 -46.09 27.01
CA LYS A 591 9.43 -45.62 26.88
C LYS A 591 8.52 -46.81 26.57
N PHE A 592 7.40 -46.89 27.28
CA PHE A 592 6.38 -47.90 27.03
C PHE A 592 5.86 -47.79 25.57
N ASP A 593 6.19 -48.78 24.75
CA ASP A 593 5.69 -48.97 23.39
C ASP A 593 4.99 -50.33 23.30
N VAL A 594 3.75 -50.32 22.80
CA VAL A 594 2.88 -51.49 22.67
C VAL A 594 3.49 -52.55 21.74
N VAL A 595 4.32 -52.13 20.79
CA VAL A 595 4.96 -53.03 19.82
C VAL A 595 6.14 -53.81 20.43
N ALA A 596 6.75 -53.29 21.51
CA ALA A 596 7.90 -53.93 22.16
C ALA A 596 7.53 -55.11 23.07
N LEU A 597 6.26 -55.24 23.47
CA LEU A 597 5.76 -56.26 24.40
C LEU A 597 5.39 -57.61 23.74
N ALA A 598 5.59 -57.76 22.42
CA ALA A 598 5.10 -58.94 21.68
C ALA A 598 5.97 -60.21 21.82
N ASP A 599 7.18 -60.12 22.39
CA ASP A 599 8.08 -61.26 22.66
C ASP A 599 8.38 -61.38 24.17
N ASP A 600 8.16 -62.55 24.78
CA ASP A 600 8.43 -62.82 26.21
C ASP A 600 9.87 -62.47 26.63
N LEU A 601 10.85 -62.69 25.74
CA LEU A 601 12.27 -62.43 25.98
C LEU A 601 12.64 -60.95 26.00
N ARG A 602 11.86 -60.10 25.33
CA ARG A 602 12.07 -58.64 25.34
C ARG A 602 11.49 -57.99 26.59
N LEU A 603 10.54 -58.66 27.25
CA LEU A 603 9.90 -58.19 28.48
C LEU A 603 10.91 -58.14 29.64
N GLY A 604 11.67 -59.21 29.85
CA GLY A 604 12.69 -59.26 30.90
C GLY A 604 13.77 -58.18 30.72
N MET A 605 14.22 -57.97 29.47
CA MET A 605 15.20 -56.92 29.16
C MET A 605 14.65 -55.51 29.40
N PHE A 606 13.37 -55.26 29.09
CA PHE A 606 12.71 -53.99 29.39
C PHE A 606 12.64 -53.75 30.90
N VAL A 607 12.30 -54.78 31.69
CA VAL A 607 12.27 -54.69 33.16
C VAL A 607 13.67 -54.38 33.70
N VAL A 608 14.70 -55.09 33.24
CA VAL A 608 16.10 -54.83 33.60
C VAL A 608 16.48 -53.39 33.29
N ALA A 609 16.22 -52.89 32.07
CA ALA A 609 16.49 -51.50 31.69
C ALA A 609 15.74 -50.50 32.59
N LYS A 610 14.46 -50.76 32.89
CA LYS A 610 13.63 -49.86 33.71
C LYS A 610 14.06 -49.79 35.17
N LEU A 611 14.44 -50.93 35.75
CA LEU A 611 14.95 -51.00 37.12
C LEU A 611 16.37 -50.45 37.20
N ALA A 612 17.17 -50.66 36.15
CA ALA A 612 18.52 -50.13 36.05
C ALA A 612 18.53 -48.60 36.01
N ASP A 613 17.74 -47.99 35.12
CA ASP A 613 17.57 -46.54 35.01
C ASP A 613 17.09 -45.91 36.33
N ARG A 614 16.12 -46.55 37.00
CA ARG A 614 15.55 -46.06 38.27
C ARG A 614 16.59 -45.86 39.37
N HIS A 615 17.58 -46.75 39.45
CA HIS A 615 18.60 -46.76 40.52
C HIS A 615 20.00 -46.38 40.05
N GLY A 616 20.15 -45.93 38.80
CA GLY A 616 21.45 -45.58 38.21
C GLY A 616 22.39 -46.78 38.02
N ILE A 617 21.84 -48.00 37.94
CA ILE A 617 22.59 -49.22 37.70
C ILE A 617 22.93 -49.29 36.21
N THR A 618 24.16 -49.69 35.88
CA THR A 618 24.55 -49.93 34.48
C THR A 618 24.60 -51.43 34.21
N VAL A 619 23.86 -51.90 33.22
CA VAL A 619 23.92 -53.30 32.78
C VAL A 619 24.60 -53.37 31.42
N THR A 620 25.56 -54.28 31.26
CA THR A 620 26.27 -54.48 29.98
C THR A 620 26.42 -55.96 29.69
N LEU A 621 26.04 -56.36 28.48
CA LEU A 621 26.21 -57.71 27.96
C LEU A 621 27.47 -57.78 27.10
N ARG A 622 28.29 -58.82 27.31
CA ARG A 622 29.45 -59.14 26.47
C ARG A 622 29.53 -60.64 26.20
N SER A 623 30.29 -61.03 25.18
CA SER A 623 30.61 -62.44 24.92
C SER A 623 31.46 -63.02 26.07
N SER A 624 31.09 -64.21 26.55
CA SER A 624 31.86 -64.97 27.53
C SER A 624 33.00 -65.76 26.86
N PRO A 625 34.19 -65.85 27.47
CA PRO A 625 35.26 -66.74 27.03
C PRO A 625 34.87 -68.23 26.94
N TYR A 626 33.79 -68.64 27.62
CA TYR A 626 33.28 -70.02 27.60
C TYR A 626 32.21 -70.28 26.53
N GLY A 627 31.92 -69.30 25.67
CA GLY A 627 31.03 -69.43 24.51
C GLY A 627 29.63 -68.82 24.69
N GLY A 628 29.24 -68.46 25.92
CA GLY A 628 27.95 -67.85 26.24
C GLY A 628 27.97 -66.32 26.34
N THR A 629 27.14 -65.76 27.20
CA THR A 629 27.10 -64.33 27.54
C THR A 629 27.56 -64.08 28.98
N THR A 630 28.22 -62.94 29.20
CA THR A 630 28.40 -62.36 30.53
C THR A 630 27.57 -61.10 30.64
N ALA A 631 26.60 -61.08 31.56
CA ALA A 631 25.92 -59.86 31.98
C ALA A 631 26.67 -59.23 33.16
N ILE A 632 27.04 -57.96 33.02
CA ILE A 632 27.75 -57.19 34.05
C ILE A 632 26.78 -56.15 34.58
N VAL A 633 26.41 -56.28 35.86
CA VAL A 633 25.55 -55.34 36.57
C VAL A 633 26.43 -54.50 37.49
N LEU A 634 26.61 -53.23 37.13
CA LEU A 634 27.34 -52.26 37.94
C LEU A 634 26.36 -51.49 38.82
N VAL A 635 26.33 -51.86 40.09
CA VAL A 635 25.55 -51.22 41.15
C VAL A 635 26.35 -50.03 41.70
N PRO A 636 25.84 -48.79 41.62
CA PRO A 636 26.57 -47.60 42.00
C PRO A 636 26.70 -47.45 43.53
N HIS A 637 27.66 -46.66 44.00
CA HIS A 637 27.96 -46.53 45.44
C HIS A 637 26.79 -45.92 46.23
N GLU A 638 25.97 -45.11 45.58
CA GLU A 638 24.85 -44.36 46.16
C GLU A 638 23.77 -45.25 46.77
N ILE A 639 23.70 -46.53 46.36
CA ILE A 639 22.75 -47.51 46.89
C ILE A 639 23.41 -48.63 47.71
N LEU A 640 24.72 -48.55 47.94
CA LEU A 640 25.50 -49.50 48.76
C LEU A 640 25.74 -48.93 50.17
N VAL A 641 25.73 -49.80 51.18
CA VAL A 641 25.99 -49.49 52.59
C VAL A 641 27.09 -50.43 53.08
N ARG A 642 28.15 -49.91 53.70
CA ARG A 642 29.22 -50.74 54.29
C ARG A 642 28.84 -51.10 55.74
N GLU A 643 29.12 -52.34 56.14
CA GLU A 643 28.68 -52.89 57.44
C GLU A 643 29.28 -52.14 58.65
N GLU A 644 30.43 -51.46 58.49
CA GLU A 644 31.03 -50.59 59.52
C GLU A 644 30.24 -49.30 59.81
N ASP A 645 29.31 -48.90 58.94
CA ASP A 645 28.41 -47.74 59.13
C ASP A 645 27.01 -48.15 59.64
N ALA A 646 26.79 -49.44 59.90
CA ALA A 646 25.53 -49.98 60.44
C ALA A 646 25.65 -50.20 61.97
N GLU A 647 25.80 -49.13 62.74
CA GLU A 647 25.53 -49.20 64.18
C GLU A 647 24.03 -49.45 64.41
N PRO A 648 23.64 -50.42 65.28
CA PRO A 648 22.26 -50.56 65.71
C PRO A 648 21.91 -49.35 66.57
N ALA A 649 21.08 -48.45 66.06
CA ALA A 649 20.45 -47.44 66.90
C ALA A 649 19.59 -48.17 67.95
N GLU A 650 20.08 -48.16 69.19
CA GLU A 650 19.42 -48.71 70.36
C GLU A 650 17.94 -48.33 70.41
N ALA A 651 17.09 -49.34 70.55
CA ALA A 651 15.74 -49.18 71.03
C ALA A 651 15.79 -48.64 72.47
N VAL A 652 15.64 -47.33 72.62
CA VAL A 652 15.32 -46.71 73.91
C VAL A 652 13.80 -46.63 74.02
N ASP A 653 13.25 -47.49 74.86
CA ASP A 653 11.91 -47.33 75.43
C ASP A 653 11.79 -45.94 76.08
N ALA A 654 10.94 -45.09 75.50
CA ALA A 654 10.45 -43.89 76.15
C ALA A 654 8.95 -43.73 75.89
N GLU A 655 8.17 -44.04 76.92
CA GLU A 655 6.75 -43.73 77.04
C GLU A 655 6.44 -42.24 76.75
N PRO A 656 5.20 -41.94 76.31
CA PRO A 656 4.85 -40.68 75.69
C PRO A 656 4.75 -39.55 76.71
N ARG A 657 5.57 -38.50 76.52
CA ARG A 657 5.39 -37.21 77.19
C ARG A 657 5.41 -36.05 76.22
N THR A 658 4.18 -35.69 75.89
CA THR A 658 3.63 -34.40 75.47
C THR A 658 4.16 -33.21 76.29
N THR A 659 4.05 -32.02 75.68
CA THR A 659 4.08 -30.62 76.19
C THR A 659 5.39 -29.88 75.93
N LEU A 660 5.42 -28.74 75.21
CA LEU A 660 4.57 -27.53 75.21
C LEU A 660 4.59 -26.82 73.82
N PRO A 661 3.82 -25.73 73.53
CA PRO A 661 2.56 -25.20 74.10
C PRO A 661 1.47 -24.92 73.00
N PRO A 662 0.23 -24.52 73.36
CA PRO A 662 -0.99 -24.68 72.55
C PRO A 662 -1.31 -23.51 71.58
N PRO A 663 -2.16 -23.71 70.56
CA PRO A 663 -2.90 -22.63 69.93
C PRO A 663 -4.10 -22.25 70.82
N GLU A 664 -4.10 -21.00 71.32
CA GLU A 664 -5.22 -20.45 72.08
C GLU A 664 -6.40 -19.99 71.19
N PRO A 665 -7.60 -19.92 71.77
CA PRO A 665 -8.87 -20.07 71.06
C PRO A 665 -9.45 -18.73 70.58
N ARG A 666 -10.03 -18.70 69.37
CA ARG A 666 -11.04 -17.71 68.99
C ARG A 666 -12.34 -18.41 68.61
N THR A 667 -13.22 -18.39 69.60
CA THR A 667 -14.68 -18.46 69.61
C THR A 667 -15.35 -18.70 68.26
N ALA A 668 -16.06 -19.84 68.19
CA ALA A 668 -17.08 -20.14 67.20
C ALA A 668 -18.15 -19.03 67.17
N LEU A 669 -18.38 -18.46 65.99
CA LEU A 669 -19.60 -17.75 65.66
C LEU A 669 -20.69 -18.79 65.34
N PRO A 670 -21.95 -18.56 65.77
CA PRO A 670 -23.03 -19.52 65.62
C PRO A 670 -23.55 -19.60 64.16
N PRO A 671 -24.27 -20.68 63.81
CA PRO A 671 -24.80 -20.89 62.47
C PRO A 671 -26.00 -19.97 62.21
N LYS A 672 -26.16 -19.50 60.96
CA LYS A 672 -27.35 -18.76 60.55
C LYS A 672 -27.86 -19.26 59.19
N GLU A 673 -28.75 -20.25 59.23
CA GLU A 673 -29.87 -20.34 58.27
C GLU A 673 -31.10 -19.61 58.87
N PRO A 674 -32.28 -19.62 58.23
CA PRO A 674 -32.81 -18.61 57.33
C PRO A 674 -34.02 -17.84 57.94
N ARG A 675 -34.35 -16.62 57.47
CA ARG A 675 -35.73 -16.07 57.49
C ARG A 675 -35.89 -14.66 56.89
N GLU A 676 -36.79 -14.60 55.91
CA GLU A 676 -37.71 -13.50 55.53
C GLU A 676 -38.75 -13.19 56.65
N PRO A 677 -39.72 -12.22 56.53
CA PRO A 677 -39.92 -11.09 55.58
C PRO A 677 -40.48 -9.74 56.18
N ALA A 678 -40.61 -8.71 55.31
CA ALA A 678 -41.68 -7.65 55.18
C ALA A 678 -41.91 -6.56 56.26
N PRO A 679 -42.56 -5.38 55.99
CA PRO A 679 -43.45 -4.99 54.85
C PRO A 679 -43.10 -3.65 54.11
N THR A 680 -43.29 -3.50 52.79
CA THR A 680 -44.48 -3.09 51.97
C THR A 680 -44.69 -1.58 51.83
N GLU A 681 -44.53 -1.02 50.62
CA GLU A 681 -45.63 -0.50 49.75
C GLU A 681 -45.12 -0.10 48.33
N ALA A 682 -45.96 -0.39 47.33
CA ALA A 682 -45.78 -0.36 45.86
C ALA A 682 -46.49 0.89 45.23
N PRO A 683 -46.89 1.01 43.93
CA PRO A 683 -46.83 0.15 42.72
C PRO A 683 -46.26 0.91 41.45
N VAL A 684 -46.15 0.43 40.19
CA VAL A 684 -47.05 -0.36 39.32
C VAL A 684 -46.32 -0.91 38.05
N ALA A 685 -46.75 -2.10 37.60
CA ALA A 685 -46.94 -2.62 36.23
C ALA A 685 -45.78 -2.96 35.25
N GLY A 686 -45.76 -4.23 34.81
CA GLY A 686 -45.65 -4.59 33.37
C GLY A 686 -44.54 -5.57 32.96
N LEU A 687 -44.87 -6.86 32.79
CA LEU A 687 -43.97 -7.92 32.27
C LEU A 687 -44.16 -8.18 30.76
N SER A 688 -43.04 -8.60 30.12
CA SER A 688 -42.87 -9.34 28.83
C SER A 688 -42.67 -8.50 27.55
N PRO A 689 -42.03 -9.03 26.47
CA PRO A 689 -40.92 -9.99 26.35
C PRO A 689 -39.81 -9.53 25.35
N LEU A 690 -38.77 -10.36 25.18
CA LEU A 690 -37.67 -10.27 24.19
C LEU A 690 -38.13 -9.96 22.74
N PRO A 691 -37.36 -9.20 21.93
CA PRO A 691 -37.70 -8.97 20.53
C PRO A 691 -37.33 -10.18 19.64
N ARG A 692 -38.35 -10.79 19.03
CA ARG A 692 -38.22 -11.71 17.88
C ARG A 692 -37.95 -10.92 16.60
N ARG A 693 -37.01 -11.41 15.77
CA ARG A 693 -36.84 -10.98 14.37
C ARG A 693 -38.00 -11.50 13.50
N VAL A 694 -38.62 -10.59 12.75
CA VAL A 694 -39.56 -10.89 11.66
C VAL A 694 -38.77 -11.00 10.36
N PRO A 695 -38.97 -12.03 9.51
CA PRO A 695 -38.35 -12.08 8.20
C PRO A 695 -39.08 -11.09 7.28
N GLN A 696 -38.39 -10.02 6.87
CA GLN A 696 -38.85 -9.23 5.74
C GLN A 696 -38.50 -9.94 4.43
N THR A 697 -39.54 -10.06 3.64
CA THR A 697 -39.61 -10.54 2.27
C THR A 697 -38.53 -9.93 1.38
N SER A 698 -37.87 -10.83 0.67
CA SER A 698 -37.04 -10.62 -0.51
C SER A 698 -37.69 -9.63 -1.49
N LEU A 699 -37.00 -8.53 -1.76
CA LEU A 699 -37.29 -7.59 -2.85
C LEU A 699 -36.49 -8.01 -4.10
N ALA A 700 -36.55 -9.30 -4.44
CA ALA A 700 -35.85 -9.90 -5.58
C ALA A 700 -36.81 -10.53 -6.61
N VAL A 701 -37.95 -9.88 -6.89
CA VAL A 701 -38.91 -10.34 -7.91
C VAL A 701 -39.30 -9.25 -8.92
N GLU A 702 -38.75 -8.03 -8.87
CA GLU A 702 -39.19 -6.94 -9.76
C GLU A 702 -38.12 -6.32 -10.67
N LEU A 703 -37.06 -7.06 -11.02
CA LEU A 703 -36.13 -6.68 -12.10
C LEU A 703 -35.80 -7.88 -12.99
N ARG A 704 -36.86 -8.47 -13.57
CA ARG A 704 -36.77 -9.23 -14.83
C ARG A 704 -37.30 -8.34 -15.93
N GLU A 705 -36.40 -7.61 -16.58
CA GLU A 705 -36.61 -7.13 -17.95
C GLU A 705 -35.39 -7.49 -18.79
N GLU A 706 -35.69 -7.80 -20.04
CA GLU A 706 -34.86 -8.45 -21.05
C GLU A 706 -33.52 -7.77 -21.33
N ALA A 707 -32.48 -8.59 -21.48
CA ALA A 707 -31.24 -8.19 -22.12
C ALA A 707 -31.43 -8.19 -23.66
N PRO A 708 -31.06 -7.12 -24.39
CA PRO A 708 -30.92 -7.19 -25.84
C PRO A 708 -29.61 -7.89 -26.23
N PRO A 709 -29.51 -8.43 -27.46
CA PRO A 709 -28.37 -9.26 -27.86
C PRO A 709 -27.09 -8.43 -28.00
N VAL A 710 -25.99 -9.04 -27.58
CA VAL A 710 -24.60 -8.57 -27.78
C VAL A 710 -24.29 -8.65 -29.27
N ALA A 711 -24.01 -7.50 -29.90
CA ALA A 711 -23.33 -7.44 -31.18
C ALA A 711 -21.81 -7.53 -30.93
N ASP A 712 -21.14 -8.39 -31.68
CA ASP A 712 -19.67 -8.42 -31.79
C ASP A 712 -19.18 -7.07 -32.33
N ASP A 713 -18.42 -6.33 -31.52
CA ASP A 713 -17.68 -5.15 -31.98
C ASP A 713 -16.20 -5.51 -32.18
N ASP A 714 -15.80 -5.35 -33.43
CA ASP A 714 -14.46 -5.39 -34.01
C ASP A 714 -13.60 -4.25 -33.42
N PRO A 715 -12.34 -4.47 -32.98
CA PRO A 715 -11.59 -3.47 -32.21
C PRO A 715 -10.93 -2.34 -33.02
N ASP A 716 -11.24 -2.16 -34.30
CA ASP A 716 -10.66 -1.10 -35.15
C ASP A 716 -11.71 -0.07 -35.58
N GLY A 717 -11.99 0.92 -34.73
CA GLY A 717 -12.99 1.95 -35.08
C GLY A 717 -13.16 3.15 -34.15
N PHE A 718 -12.15 3.59 -33.38
CA PHE A 718 -12.27 4.82 -32.59
C PHE A 718 -11.85 6.04 -33.43
N THR A 719 -12.81 6.67 -34.11
CA THR A 719 -12.58 7.92 -34.87
C THR A 719 -13.08 9.14 -34.11
N ALA A 720 -12.41 10.29 -34.30
CA ALA A 720 -12.72 11.55 -33.63
C ALA A 720 -14.16 12.06 -33.91
N GLU A 721 -14.77 11.67 -35.03
CA GLU A 721 -16.16 12.02 -35.36
C GLU A 721 -17.19 11.29 -34.48
N HIS A 722 -16.90 10.07 -34.01
CA HIS A 722 -17.77 9.34 -33.09
C HIS A 722 -17.70 9.90 -31.65
N ALA A 723 -16.54 10.43 -31.26
CA ALA A 723 -16.38 11.18 -30.01
C ALA A 723 -17.10 12.53 -30.06
N ALA A 724 -17.12 13.21 -31.21
CA ALA A 724 -17.83 14.47 -31.40
C ALA A 724 -19.36 14.29 -31.39
N SER A 725 -19.88 13.21 -31.98
CA SER A 725 -21.33 12.95 -32.03
C SER A 725 -21.92 12.60 -30.65
N SER A 726 -21.18 11.87 -29.82
CA SER A 726 -21.58 11.53 -28.44
C SER A 726 -21.59 12.75 -27.51
N LEU A 727 -20.63 13.66 -27.65
CA LEU A 727 -20.60 14.95 -26.93
C LEU A 727 -21.75 15.88 -27.36
N ALA A 728 -22.12 15.91 -28.64
CA ALA A 728 -23.26 16.69 -29.13
C ALA A 728 -24.63 16.19 -28.64
N GLY A 729 -24.74 14.91 -28.26
CA GLY A 729 -25.91 14.34 -27.59
C GLY A 729 -26.02 14.80 -26.13
N PHE A 730 -24.90 14.78 -25.41
CA PHE A 730 -24.82 15.22 -24.02
C PHE A 730 -25.13 16.72 -23.87
N GLN A 731 -24.57 17.56 -24.76
CA GLN A 731 -24.78 19.01 -24.74
C GLN A 731 -26.25 19.38 -24.99
N ARG A 732 -26.94 18.68 -25.91
CA ARG A 732 -28.39 18.85 -26.15
C ARG A 732 -29.26 18.42 -24.97
N GLY A 733 -28.86 17.36 -24.25
CA GLY A 733 -29.55 16.93 -23.02
C GLY A 733 -29.45 17.97 -21.91
N THR A 734 -28.26 18.57 -21.73
CA THR A 734 -28.04 19.59 -20.69
C THR A 734 -28.77 20.91 -20.97
N LEU A 735 -28.93 21.30 -22.23
CA LEU A 735 -29.70 22.50 -22.61
C LEU A 735 -31.21 22.30 -22.36
N ARG A 736 -31.77 21.14 -22.71
CA ARG A 736 -33.18 20.83 -22.42
C ARG A 736 -33.50 20.75 -20.92
N ALA A 737 -32.56 20.28 -20.11
CA ALA A 737 -32.73 20.25 -18.66
C ALA A 737 -32.71 21.66 -18.04
N ARG A 738 -32.00 22.61 -18.66
CA ARG A 738 -31.97 24.02 -18.24
C ARG A 738 -33.27 24.75 -18.58
N ASP A 739 -33.79 24.55 -19.78
CA ASP A 739 -35.05 25.16 -20.23
C ASP A 739 -36.28 24.65 -19.42
N ALA A 740 -36.22 23.41 -18.93
CA ALA A 740 -37.26 22.81 -18.09
C ALA A 740 -37.27 23.36 -16.64
N VAL A 741 -36.15 23.91 -16.16
CA VAL A 741 -36.06 24.52 -14.81
C VAL A 741 -36.52 25.98 -14.83
N GLU A 742 -36.41 26.66 -15.97
CA GLU A 742 -36.81 28.06 -16.13
C GLU A 742 -38.33 28.25 -16.39
N SER A 743 -39.06 27.16 -16.63
CA SER A 743 -40.49 27.16 -16.96
C SER A 743 -41.42 26.67 -15.83
N ALA A 744 -40.91 26.50 -14.60
CA ALA A 744 -41.72 26.12 -13.45
C ALA A 744 -42.47 27.33 -12.83
N PRO A 745 -43.81 27.30 -12.68
CA PRO A 745 -44.57 28.42 -12.11
C PRO A 745 -44.39 28.52 -10.58
N THR A 746 -44.14 29.74 -10.10
CA THR A 746 -43.97 30.11 -8.68
C THR A 746 -45.27 29.89 -7.87
N PRO A 747 -45.24 29.28 -6.67
CA PRO A 747 -46.43 29.17 -5.83
C PRO A 747 -46.73 30.49 -5.10
N ALA A 748 -48.01 30.85 -5.07
CA ALA A 748 -48.54 32.06 -4.43
C ALA A 748 -48.33 32.06 -2.90
N SER A 749 -47.92 33.23 -2.39
CA SER A 749 -47.79 33.54 -0.96
C SER A 749 -49.15 33.66 -0.28
N HIS A 750 -49.43 32.78 0.68
CA HIS A 750 -50.54 32.94 1.62
C HIS A 750 -50.15 33.89 2.76
N THR A 751 -50.91 34.98 2.87
CA THR A 751 -51.11 35.79 4.07
C THR A 751 -51.75 34.94 5.17
N ASP A 752 -51.25 35.01 6.41
CA ASP A 752 -52.13 35.32 7.54
C ASP A 752 -51.39 35.88 8.78
N ARG A 753 -52.14 36.69 9.52
CA ARG A 753 -51.84 37.40 10.76
C ARG A 753 -51.59 36.45 11.94
N SER A 754 -50.65 36.80 12.81
CA SER A 754 -50.85 37.16 14.24
C SER A 754 -49.50 37.31 14.93
#